data_AF-A0A7V6MUA0-F1
#
_entry.id   AF-A0A7V6MUA0-F1
#
_cell.length_a   1.000
_cell.length_b   1.000
_cell.length_c   1.000
_cell.angle_alpha   90.00
_cell.angle_beta   90.00
_cell.angle_gamma   90.00
#
_symmetry.space_group_name_H-M   'P 1'
#
loop_
_entity.id
_entity.type
_entity.pdbx_description
1 polymer ?
#
loop_
_entity_poly.entity_id
_entity_poly.type
_entity_poly.pdbx_seq_one_letter_code
_entity_poly.pdbx_strand_id
1 'polypeptide(L)'
;TEYHTEESVHISILSALCKLPFPDFEKVIKALLIEYAQDDNTYFTEIDKFGDINVFWSLMEKYYGYILEEKTIEHLSAFFLITGLYYTLEEKIPTHWGKFISPKRADCFVFLSNFMNNAKVMDYFDMLSIKVEKQLNLKDYIDKWHIDNYVVSDIFKIFDETILYKLTENLMSDVGEFERYKDIILQRRTKHWYKKYENDYNSIYWALIMLESWETVKDDIKEHKPYDLFHKYVKQYYIMDTAYRKFINSFDKVSNKEPLLELKEKIENTYVNGYLNQLSIKWSDSLAALEQNWQITPLDLQKDFYVNYVKPHEDKDERVFVIISDGLRYEAAKELEEELNTERRGSTKITPMFGVLPSYTGLGMAALLPHDEIKINDKFQVIVDGVNSDGIENRNKILQNSQEDSIAVGYELLSDMKRDDFRKLFGGKKVVYIYHNSIDARGDNFLTENEVFNAVEDTFGELKTLINNLINNVSATYIYIVADHGFIYKRGAIRESDKVSKESLEDSFQNRRFILTDKDADFNGTLTFNMNHIIQDSKLKCIVPRGVSRFKVQGGGANYVHGGAALQEVVIPVIKFKNERGKTAKEVKKVDVKLTSISRKITNSITYLEFFQVDKIQDKTVPRRLAVYLADEEGNRVSNENVIIADSNSDNPEDRTFREKFVLKSMKYDKNNKFYLVLEDEEETVEKIYDKISFIIDIAFMNDFGF
;
A
#
# COMPACT_ATOMS: atom_id res chain seq x y z
N THR A 1 -16.24 31.83 44.22
CA THR A 1 -16.82 30.70 44.98
C THR A 1 -18.17 30.43 44.36
N GLU A 2 -18.18 29.65 43.28
CA GLU A 2 -19.41 29.33 42.56
C GLU A 2 -20.23 28.31 43.33
N TYR A 3 -21.54 28.49 43.33
CA TYR A 3 -22.49 27.65 44.05
C TYR A 3 -22.44 26.22 43.51
N HIS A 4 -21.91 25.30 44.32
CA HIS A 4 -21.96 23.87 44.03
C HIS A 4 -23.41 23.40 44.10
N THR A 5 -24.00 23.01 42.97
CA THR A 5 -25.23 22.21 42.99
C THR A 5 -24.93 20.85 43.64
N GLU A 6 -25.91 20.23 44.29
CA GLU A 6 -25.77 18.89 44.90
C GLU A 6 -25.14 17.90 43.91
N GLU A 7 -25.62 17.91 42.68
CA GLU A 7 -25.08 17.13 41.58
C GLU A 7 -23.60 17.41 41.28
N SER A 8 -23.17 18.67 41.24
CA SER A 8 -21.76 19.02 41.01
C SER A 8 -20.83 18.51 42.12
N VAL A 9 -21.33 18.42 43.36
CA VAL A 9 -20.59 17.83 44.49
C VAL A 9 -20.45 16.32 44.29
N HIS A 10 -21.54 15.63 43.95
CA HIS A 10 -21.49 14.19 43.68
C HIS A 10 -20.55 13.85 42.53
N ILE A 11 -20.62 14.58 41.41
CA ILE A 11 -19.70 14.37 40.28
C ILE A 11 -18.25 14.60 40.71
N SER A 12 -17.98 15.60 41.57
CA SER A 12 -16.64 15.85 42.11
C SER A 12 -16.13 14.70 42.98
N ILE A 13 -16.98 14.13 43.84
CA ILE A 13 -16.65 12.96 44.68
C ILE A 13 -16.37 11.74 43.81
N LEU A 14 -17.26 11.41 42.88
CA LEU A 14 -17.09 10.27 41.96
C LEU A 14 -15.80 10.42 41.13
N SER A 15 -15.52 11.63 40.66
CA SER A 15 -14.30 11.93 39.89
C SER A 15 -13.04 11.75 40.73
N ALA A 16 -13.05 12.16 41.99
CA ALA A 16 -11.93 11.97 42.91
C ALA A 16 -11.67 10.49 43.21
N LEU A 17 -12.72 9.69 43.41
CA LEU A 17 -12.62 8.24 43.61
C LEU A 17 -12.05 7.53 42.36
N CYS A 18 -12.42 7.98 41.16
CA CYS A 18 -11.81 7.51 39.90
C CYS A 18 -10.44 8.16 39.58
N LYS A 19 -9.84 8.90 40.52
CA LYS A 19 -8.53 9.56 40.38
C LYS A 19 -8.44 10.52 39.19
N LEU A 20 -9.53 11.18 38.85
CA LEU A 20 -9.59 12.14 37.75
C LEU A 20 -9.07 13.52 38.18
N PRO A 21 -8.42 14.27 37.28
CA PRO A 21 -7.83 15.57 37.59
C PRO A 21 -8.87 16.69 37.80
N PHE A 22 -10.10 16.50 37.35
CA PHE A 22 -11.20 17.45 37.50
C PHE A 22 -12.57 16.74 37.47
N PRO A 23 -13.63 17.37 38.02
CA PRO A 23 -14.98 16.83 38.02
C PRO A 23 -15.53 16.64 36.59
N ASP A 24 -15.80 15.40 36.20
CA ASP A 24 -16.32 15.05 34.88
C ASP A 24 -16.97 13.65 34.92
N PHE A 25 -18.30 13.60 34.84
CA PHE A 25 -19.04 12.34 34.93
C PHE A 25 -18.80 11.41 33.73
N GLU A 26 -18.61 11.95 32.53
CA GLU A 26 -18.33 11.14 31.33
C GLU A 26 -16.98 10.42 31.50
N LYS A 27 -16.00 11.08 32.11
CA LYS A 27 -14.71 10.48 32.43
C LYS A 27 -14.78 9.45 33.56
N VAL A 28 -15.68 9.62 34.54
CA VAL A 28 -15.95 8.59 35.57
C VAL A 28 -16.41 7.31 34.90
N ILE A 29 -17.40 7.40 33.99
CA ILE A 29 -17.91 6.23 33.24
C ILE A 29 -16.78 5.59 32.44
N LYS A 30 -16.01 6.39 31.69
CA LYS A 30 -14.89 5.89 30.91
C LYS A 30 -13.85 5.16 31.78
N ALA A 31 -13.52 5.69 32.96
CA ALA A 31 -12.61 5.04 33.91
C ALA A 31 -13.14 3.68 34.39
N LEU A 32 -14.42 3.58 34.72
CA LEU A 32 -15.06 2.33 35.14
C LEU A 32 -15.09 1.28 34.02
N LEU A 33 -15.38 1.70 32.79
CA LEU A 33 -15.37 0.81 31.63
C LEU A 33 -13.96 0.32 31.29
N ILE A 34 -12.95 1.20 31.39
CA ILE A 34 -11.54 0.83 31.21
C ILE A 34 -11.12 -0.21 32.25
N GLU A 35 -11.43 0.03 33.52
CA GLU A 35 -11.10 -0.87 34.62
C GLU A 35 -11.75 -2.26 34.42
N TYR A 36 -13.04 -2.27 34.06
CA TYR A 36 -13.74 -3.51 33.74
C TYR A 36 -13.18 -4.23 32.51
N ALA A 37 -12.76 -3.49 31.47
CA ALA A 37 -12.10 -4.06 30.31
C ALA A 37 -10.81 -4.81 30.70
N GLN A 38 -10.12 -4.33 31.74
CA GLN A 38 -8.90 -4.90 32.31
C GLN A 38 -9.13 -5.98 33.39
N ASP A 39 -10.37 -6.45 33.57
CA ASP A 39 -10.75 -7.42 34.60
C ASP A 39 -10.53 -6.92 36.05
N ASP A 40 -10.58 -5.60 36.25
CA ASP A 40 -10.52 -4.94 37.56
C ASP A 40 -11.89 -4.31 37.91
N ASN A 41 -12.07 -3.92 39.17
CA ASN A 41 -13.27 -3.26 39.69
C ASN A 41 -13.01 -2.35 40.91
N THR A 42 -11.75 -1.95 41.11
CA THR A 42 -11.32 -1.11 42.24
C THR A 42 -12.11 0.20 42.34
N TYR A 43 -12.25 0.99 41.28
CA TYR A 43 -12.99 2.25 41.29
C TYR A 43 -14.47 2.05 41.58
N PHE A 44 -15.10 1.03 40.98
CA PHE A 44 -16.50 0.71 41.28
C PHE A 44 -16.68 0.35 42.75
N THR A 45 -15.74 -0.42 43.30
CA THR A 45 -15.70 -0.81 44.72
C THR A 45 -15.46 0.40 45.64
N GLU A 46 -14.62 1.36 45.22
CA GLU A 46 -14.37 2.60 45.97
C GLU A 46 -15.61 3.52 45.96
N ILE A 47 -16.33 3.61 44.84
CA ILE A 47 -17.61 4.33 44.75
C ILE A 47 -18.64 3.71 45.70
N ASP A 48 -18.75 2.38 45.74
CA ASP A 48 -19.67 1.67 46.63
C ASP A 48 -19.34 1.87 48.11
N LYS A 49 -18.05 1.86 48.46
CA LYS A 49 -17.58 1.98 49.86
C LYS A 49 -17.54 3.41 50.39
N PHE A 50 -17.12 4.36 49.57
CA PHE A 50 -16.75 5.71 50.00
C PHE A 50 -17.56 6.82 49.32
N GLY A 51 -18.27 6.49 48.25
CA GLY A 51 -19.19 7.40 47.55
C GLY A 51 -20.66 7.09 47.85
N ASP A 52 -21.52 7.42 46.89
CA ASP A 52 -22.92 7.00 46.87
C ASP A 52 -23.20 6.32 45.53
N ILE A 53 -23.26 5.00 45.55
CA ILE A 53 -23.52 4.18 44.36
C ILE A 53 -24.92 4.43 43.79
N ASN A 54 -25.91 4.75 44.62
CA ASN A 54 -27.26 5.04 44.14
C ASN A 54 -27.27 6.35 43.36
N VAL A 55 -26.52 7.36 43.82
CA VAL A 55 -26.35 8.60 43.07
C VAL A 55 -25.63 8.37 41.76
N PHE A 56 -24.60 7.52 41.70
CA PHE A 56 -23.97 7.13 40.43
C PHE A 56 -25.02 6.58 39.44
N TRP A 57 -25.84 5.63 39.87
CA TRP A 57 -26.89 5.05 39.01
C TRP A 57 -27.99 6.05 38.64
N SER A 58 -28.37 6.96 39.54
CA SER A 58 -29.32 8.04 39.22
C SER A 58 -28.75 9.01 38.18
N LEU A 59 -27.43 9.27 38.21
CA LEU A 59 -26.76 10.06 37.18
C LEU A 59 -26.69 9.28 35.86
N MET A 60 -26.44 7.97 35.88
CA MET A 60 -26.49 7.11 34.70
C MET A 60 -27.88 7.08 34.05
N GLU A 61 -28.94 6.97 34.85
CA GLU A 61 -30.32 7.09 34.40
C GLU A 61 -30.59 8.48 33.80
N LYS A 62 -30.19 9.55 34.51
CA LYS A 62 -30.38 10.93 34.08
C LYS A 62 -29.67 11.23 32.76
N TYR A 63 -28.42 10.81 32.57
CA TYR A 63 -27.60 11.22 31.41
C TYR A 63 -27.65 10.24 30.25
N TYR A 64 -27.76 8.94 30.53
CA TYR A 64 -27.68 7.89 29.52
C TYR A 64 -28.89 6.96 29.51
N GLY A 65 -29.91 7.19 30.36
CA GLY A 65 -31.14 6.41 30.32
C GLY A 65 -30.98 4.97 30.83
N TYR A 66 -30.00 4.71 31.68
CA TYR A 66 -29.80 3.38 32.26
C TYR A 66 -30.89 3.04 33.29
N ILE A 67 -31.89 2.27 32.88
CA ILE A 67 -33.06 1.88 33.71
C ILE A 67 -33.10 0.38 34.05
N LEU A 68 -32.03 -0.36 33.73
CA LEU A 68 -31.94 -1.79 34.02
C LEU A 68 -31.81 -2.03 35.54
N GLU A 69 -32.46 -3.08 36.02
CA GLU A 69 -32.36 -3.50 37.43
C GLU A 69 -30.95 -3.98 37.77
N GLU A 70 -30.27 -4.62 36.81
CA GLU A 70 -28.93 -5.13 36.95
C GLU A 70 -27.90 -3.98 36.96
N LYS A 71 -27.53 -3.53 38.15
CA LYS A 71 -26.59 -2.42 38.39
C LYS A 71 -25.12 -2.88 38.44
N THR A 72 -24.62 -3.44 37.34
CA THR A 72 -23.22 -3.88 37.21
C THR A 72 -22.52 -3.23 36.02
N ILE A 73 -21.19 -3.11 36.07
CA ILE A 73 -20.40 -2.56 34.95
C ILE A 73 -20.48 -3.47 33.72
N GLU A 74 -20.65 -4.78 33.90
CA GLU A 74 -20.91 -5.72 32.81
C GLU A 74 -22.18 -5.36 32.03
N HIS A 75 -23.32 -5.18 32.71
CA HIS A 75 -24.56 -4.81 32.05
C HIS A 75 -24.50 -3.39 31.48
N LEU A 76 -23.79 -2.48 32.15
CA LEU A 76 -23.53 -1.14 31.64
C LEU A 76 -22.72 -1.16 30.32
N SER A 77 -21.72 -2.04 30.24
CA SER A 77 -20.92 -2.22 29.03
C SER A 77 -21.79 -2.75 27.89
N ALA A 78 -22.56 -3.81 28.13
CA ALA A 78 -23.51 -4.34 27.15
C ALA A 78 -24.55 -3.29 26.72
N PHE A 79 -25.07 -2.50 27.66
CA PHE A 79 -26.01 -1.40 27.39
C PHE A 79 -25.45 -0.38 26.41
N PHE A 80 -24.23 0.11 26.64
CA PHE A 80 -23.60 1.04 25.71
C PHE A 80 -23.39 0.38 24.34
N LEU A 81 -22.71 -0.77 24.27
CA LEU A 81 -22.33 -1.37 22.99
C LEU A 81 -23.53 -1.86 22.18
N ILE A 82 -24.59 -2.40 22.79
CA ILE A 82 -25.84 -2.73 22.08
C ILE A 82 -26.52 -1.47 21.56
N THR A 83 -26.55 -0.40 22.35
CA THR A 83 -27.11 0.90 21.90
C THR A 83 -26.30 1.47 20.73
N GLY A 84 -24.97 1.36 20.77
CA GLY A 84 -24.10 1.74 19.66
C GLY A 84 -24.35 0.90 18.42
N LEU A 85 -24.43 -0.42 18.57
CA LEU A 85 -24.73 -1.35 17.49
C LEU A 85 -26.09 -1.04 16.84
N TYR A 86 -27.11 -0.68 17.62
CA TYR A 86 -28.42 -0.28 17.09
C TYR A 86 -28.34 0.93 16.13
N TYR A 87 -27.35 1.82 16.25
CA TYR A 87 -27.17 2.96 15.34
C TYR A 87 -26.47 2.63 14.03
N THR A 88 -25.62 1.61 14.05
CA THR A 88 -24.69 1.29 12.97
C THR A 88 -25.07 0.01 12.23
N LEU A 89 -25.93 -0.83 12.81
CA LEU A 89 -26.41 -2.05 12.18
C LEU A 89 -27.65 -1.76 11.35
N GLU A 90 -27.62 -2.10 10.06
CA GLU A 90 -28.76 -2.04 9.15
C GLU A 90 -29.55 -3.36 9.14
N GLU A 91 -29.74 -3.94 10.32
CA GLU A 91 -30.47 -5.18 10.57
C GLU A 91 -31.23 -5.09 11.90
N LYS A 92 -32.27 -5.91 12.06
CA LYS A 92 -33.02 -5.99 13.31
C LYS A 92 -32.17 -6.58 14.43
N ILE A 93 -32.00 -5.81 15.50
CA ILE A 93 -31.43 -6.29 16.76
C ILE A 93 -32.29 -7.42 17.34
N PRO A 94 -31.68 -8.51 17.86
CA PRO A 94 -32.40 -9.58 18.55
C PRO A 94 -33.30 -9.06 19.68
N THR A 95 -34.53 -9.57 19.76
CA THR A 95 -35.57 -9.04 20.67
C THR A 95 -35.14 -8.97 22.14
N HIS A 96 -34.36 -9.96 22.61
CA HIS A 96 -33.89 -10.01 24.00
C HIS A 96 -32.77 -9.00 24.32
N TRP A 97 -32.10 -8.43 23.31
CA TRP A 97 -31.17 -7.30 23.47
C TRP A 97 -31.91 -5.96 23.57
N GLY A 98 -33.20 -5.92 23.22
CA GLY A 98 -33.99 -4.69 23.21
C GLY A 98 -33.99 -3.93 24.54
N LYS A 99 -33.92 -4.65 25.69
CA LYS A 99 -33.84 -4.03 27.02
C LYS A 99 -32.57 -3.21 27.25
N PHE A 100 -31.49 -3.52 26.53
CA PHE A 100 -30.21 -2.83 26.63
C PHE A 100 -30.12 -1.59 25.72
N ILE A 101 -31.11 -1.38 24.85
CA ILE A 101 -31.14 -0.19 24.00
C ILE A 101 -31.62 0.99 24.85
N SER A 102 -30.72 1.95 25.05
CA SER A 102 -31.02 3.17 25.80
C SER A 102 -32.22 3.92 25.21
N PRO A 103 -33.06 4.58 26.03
CA PRO A 103 -33.95 5.62 25.54
C PRO A 103 -33.17 6.87 25.09
N LYS A 104 -32.01 7.14 25.71
CA LYS A 104 -31.06 8.23 25.36
C LYS A 104 -29.99 7.76 24.39
N ARG A 105 -30.45 7.24 23.25
CA ARG A 105 -29.59 6.58 22.25
C ARG A 105 -28.46 7.48 21.80
N ALA A 106 -28.76 8.74 21.47
CA ALA A 106 -27.80 9.68 20.89
C ALA A 106 -26.61 9.93 21.82
N ASP A 107 -26.85 10.17 23.12
CA ASP A 107 -25.79 10.39 24.11
C ASP A 107 -24.89 9.17 24.27
N CYS A 108 -25.48 7.97 24.32
CA CYS A 108 -24.74 6.72 24.40
C CYS A 108 -23.85 6.51 23.16
N PHE A 109 -24.37 6.77 21.97
CA PHE A 109 -23.63 6.62 20.71
C PHE A 109 -22.49 7.62 20.59
N VAL A 110 -22.73 8.90 20.92
CA VAL A 110 -21.67 9.92 20.90
C VAL A 110 -20.58 9.61 21.94
N PHE A 111 -20.96 9.16 23.14
CA PHE A 111 -20.00 8.70 24.14
C PHE A 111 -19.12 7.56 23.60
N LEU A 112 -19.73 6.54 23.00
CA LEU A 112 -19.02 5.40 22.44
C LEU A 112 -18.09 5.81 21.28
N SER A 113 -18.56 6.61 20.33
CA SER A 113 -17.73 7.10 19.23
C SER A 113 -16.50 7.86 19.76
N ASN A 114 -16.67 8.71 20.77
CA ASN A 114 -15.57 9.42 21.41
C ASN A 114 -14.68 8.53 22.30
N PHE A 115 -15.15 7.36 22.72
CA PHE A 115 -14.32 6.37 23.42
C PHE A 115 -13.49 5.57 22.43
N MET A 116 -14.15 5.05 21.39
CA MET A 116 -13.56 4.27 20.30
C MET A 116 -12.45 5.05 19.58
N ASN A 117 -12.70 6.31 19.19
CA ASN A 117 -11.75 7.05 18.36
C ASN A 117 -10.70 7.86 19.15
N ASN A 118 -10.63 7.71 20.47
CA ASN A 118 -9.67 8.43 21.27
C ASN A 118 -8.35 7.66 21.39
N ALA A 119 -7.32 8.14 20.70
CA ALA A 119 -6.00 7.51 20.62
C ALA A 119 -5.34 7.15 21.97
N LYS A 120 -5.74 7.79 23.10
CA LYS A 120 -5.19 7.47 24.43
C LYS A 120 -5.85 6.28 25.11
N VAL A 121 -7.07 5.92 24.70
CA VAL A 121 -7.91 4.94 25.40
C VAL A 121 -8.56 3.91 24.47
N MET A 122 -8.34 4.03 23.16
CA MET A 122 -8.86 3.17 22.12
C MET A 122 -8.57 1.67 22.37
N ASP A 123 -7.36 1.32 22.82
CA ASP A 123 -7.01 -0.07 23.12
C ASP A 123 -7.90 -0.69 24.23
N TYR A 124 -8.38 0.12 25.18
CA TYR A 124 -9.30 -0.35 26.22
C TYR A 124 -10.71 -0.53 25.68
N PHE A 125 -11.13 0.29 24.71
CA PHE A 125 -12.36 0.06 23.97
C PHE A 125 -12.30 -1.27 23.23
N ASP A 126 -11.17 -1.60 22.59
CA ASP A 126 -11.00 -2.89 21.90
C ASP A 126 -11.20 -4.07 22.86
N MET A 127 -10.58 -4.01 24.05
CA MET A 127 -10.72 -5.03 25.09
C MET A 127 -12.17 -5.18 25.54
N LEU A 128 -12.85 -4.06 25.79
CA LEU A 128 -14.26 -4.03 26.19
C LEU A 128 -15.17 -4.62 25.12
N SER A 129 -14.96 -4.22 23.87
CA SER A 129 -15.72 -4.67 22.71
C SER A 129 -15.64 -6.18 22.54
N ILE A 130 -14.43 -6.76 22.62
CA ILE A 130 -14.22 -8.22 22.53
C ILE A 130 -14.88 -8.95 23.71
N LYS A 131 -14.87 -8.36 24.91
CA LYS A 131 -15.51 -8.96 26.09
C LYS A 131 -17.04 -9.03 25.92
N VAL A 132 -17.66 -7.91 25.51
CA VAL A 132 -19.11 -7.86 25.29
C VAL A 132 -19.53 -8.72 24.10
N GLU A 133 -18.75 -8.75 23.01
CA GLU A 133 -18.99 -9.62 21.86
C GLU A 133 -19.21 -11.09 22.27
N LYS A 134 -18.36 -11.60 23.17
CA LYS A 134 -18.47 -12.96 23.71
C LYS A 134 -19.70 -13.15 24.59
N GLN A 135 -20.04 -12.16 25.41
CA GLN A 135 -21.25 -12.19 26.25
C GLN A 135 -22.53 -12.28 25.41
N LEU A 136 -22.54 -11.60 24.26
CA LEU A 136 -23.69 -11.58 23.34
C LEU A 136 -23.79 -12.84 22.47
N ASN A 137 -22.75 -13.68 22.42
CA ASN A 137 -22.63 -14.76 21.43
C ASN A 137 -22.91 -14.26 20.01
N LEU A 138 -22.35 -13.09 19.66
CA LEU A 138 -22.68 -12.38 18.41
C LEU A 138 -22.47 -13.23 17.14
N LYS A 139 -21.54 -14.20 17.22
CA LYS A 139 -21.29 -15.19 16.16
C LYS A 139 -22.56 -15.95 15.73
N ASP A 140 -23.44 -16.30 16.66
CA ASP A 140 -24.66 -17.06 16.35
C ASP A 140 -25.69 -16.27 15.52
N TYR A 141 -25.50 -14.95 15.43
CA TYR A 141 -26.37 -14.03 14.71
C TYR A 141 -25.77 -13.59 13.38
N ILE A 142 -24.48 -13.24 13.37
CA ILE A 142 -23.81 -12.65 12.19
C ILE A 142 -23.81 -13.59 10.97
N ASP A 143 -23.78 -14.91 11.20
CA ASP A 143 -23.85 -15.92 10.13
C ASP A 143 -25.19 -15.86 9.36
N LYS A 144 -26.25 -15.34 9.99
CA LYS A 144 -27.59 -15.20 9.40
C LYS A 144 -27.81 -13.83 8.75
N TRP A 145 -26.94 -12.86 9.03
CA TRP A 145 -27.06 -11.51 8.50
C TRP A 145 -26.34 -11.37 7.16
N HIS A 146 -26.94 -10.55 6.28
CA HIS A 146 -26.31 -10.20 5.01
C HIS A 146 -25.15 -9.23 5.26
N ILE A 147 -24.06 -9.36 4.49
CA ILE A 147 -22.83 -8.57 4.68
C ILE A 147 -23.09 -7.06 4.61
N ASP A 148 -23.96 -6.63 3.70
CA ASP A 148 -24.32 -5.23 3.51
C ASP A 148 -24.96 -4.62 4.78
N ASN A 149 -25.57 -5.44 5.64
CA ASN A 149 -26.26 -4.94 6.81
C ASN A 149 -25.30 -4.55 7.96
N TYR A 150 -24.07 -5.08 7.95
CA TYR A 150 -23.09 -4.83 9.03
C TYR A 150 -21.75 -4.31 8.53
N VAL A 151 -21.53 -4.18 7.21
CA VAL A 151 -20.32 -3.55 6.63
C VAL A 151 -20.10 -2.12 7.15
N VAL A 152 -21.18 -1.42 7.48
CA VAL A 152 -21.17 -0.04 8.01
C VAL A 152 -20.83 0.05 9.51
N SER A 153 -20.86 -1.07 10.24
CA SER A 153 -20.68 -1.12 11.70
C SER A 153 -19.26 -1.52 12.11
N ASP A 154 -18.73 -0.88 13.14
CA ASP A 154 -17.38 -1.10 13.65
C ASP A 154 -17.31 -1.20 15.19
N ILE A 155 -18.47 -1.39 15.82
CA ILE A 155 -18.57 -1.57 17.27
C ILE A 155 -17.85 -2.84 17.73
N PHE A 156 -17.94 -3.93 16.95
CA PHE A 156 -17.38 -5.23 17.30
C PHE A 156 -16.38 -5.73 16.26
N LYS A 157 -15.33 -6.37 16.77
CA LYS A 157 -14.22 -6.93 15.99
C LYS A 157 -14.69 -8.03 15.04
N ILE A 158 -15.66 -8.85 15.45
CA ILE A 158 -16.20 -9.94 14.63
C ILE A 158 -16.74 -9.49 13.27
N PHE A 159 -17.17 -8.23 13.11
CA PHE A 159 -17.64 -7.74 11.81
C PHE A 159 -16.54 -7.82 10.75
N ASP A 160 -15.33 -7.35 11.04
CA ASP A 160 -14.21 -7.46 10.10
C ASP A 160 -13.79 -8.91 9.87
N GLU A 161 -13.73 -9.71 10.93
CA GLU A 161 -13.38 -11.14 10.82
C GLU A 161 -14.35 -11.88 9.87
N THR A 162 -15.66 -11.64 10.01
CA THR A 162 -16.68 -12.25 9.15
C THR A 162 -16.71 -11.65 7.75
N ILE A 163 -16.45 -10.36 7.57
CA ILE A 163 -16.32 -9.74 6.23
C ILE A 163 -15.15 -10.37 5.48
N LEU A 164 -13.97 -10.42 6.08
CA LEU A 164 -12.77 -11.00 5.48
C LEU A 164 -13.00 -12.48 5.13
N TYR A 165 -13.63 -13.24 6.01
CA TYR A 165 -13.99 -14.64 5.77
C TYR A 165 -14.91 -14.78 4.55
N LYS A 166 -16.04 -14.04 4.51
CA LYS A 166 -17.01 -14.11 3.41
C LYS A 166 -16.41 -13.64 2.07
N LEU A 167 -15.60 -12.57 2.07
CA LEU A 167 -14.91 -12.12 0.86
C LEU A 167 -13.94 -13.19 0.34
N THR A 168 -13.21 -13.84 1.24
CA THR A 168 -12.30 -14.94 0.89
C THR A 168 -13.07 -16.14 0.32
N GLU A 169 -14.16 -16.56 0.97
CA GLU A 169 -15.01 -17.66 0.50
C GLU A 169 -15.63 -17.39 -0.87
N ASN A 170 -16.11 -16.15 -1.08
CA ASN A 170 -16.67 -15.73 -2.37
C ASN A 170 -15.63 -15.73 -3.49
N LEU A 171 -14.40 -15.30 -3.19
CA LEU A 171 -13.27 -15.37 -4.12
C LEU A 171 -12.89 -16.81 -4.43
N MET A 172 -12.89 -17.69 -3.44
CA MET A 172 -12.63 -19.12 -3.65
C MET A 172 -13.70 -19.76 -4.53
N SER A 173 -14.96 -19.33 -4.39
CA SER A 173 -16.13 -19.85 -5.13
C SER A 173 -16.36 -19.23 -6.52
N ASP A 174 -15.47 -18.34 -6.98
CA ASP A 174 -15.55 -17.68 -8.30
C ASP A 174 -16.86 -16.90 -8.55
N VAL A 175 -17.39 -16.25 -7.52
CA VAL A 175 -18.69 -15.54 -7.56
C VAL A 175 -18.69 -14.28 -8.45
N GLY A 176 -17.53 -13.80 -8.90
CA GLY A 176 -17.41 -12.80 -9.98
C GLY A 176 -17.87 -11.36 -9.66
N GLU A 177 -18.32 -11.07 -8.44
CA GLU A 177 -18.78 -9.72 -8.03
C GLU A 177 -17.61 -8.81 -7.58
N PHE A 178 -16.56 -8.70 -8.40
CA PHE A 178 -15.31 -8.02 -8.03
C PHE A 178 -15.52 -6.57 -7.59
N GLU A 179 -16.31 -5.77 -8.31
CA GLU A 179 -16.58 -4.36 -7.96
C GLU A 179 -17.26 -4.22 -6.60
N ARG A 180 -18.27 -5.04 -6.32
CA ARG A 180 -18.95 -5.03 -5.01
C ARG A 180 -17.97 -5.36 -3.88
N TYR A 181 -17.07 -6.32 -4.09
CA TYR A 181 -16.06 -6.69 -3.09
C TYR A 181 -15.05 -5.58 -2.87
N LYS A 182 -14.63 -4.85 -3.93
CA LYS A 182 -13.82 -3.63 -3.80
C LYS A 182 -14.55 -2.58 -2.97
N ASP A 183 -15.82 -2.32 -3.26
CA ASP A 183 -16.63 -1.33 -2.51
C ASP A 183 -16.73 -1.67 -1.02
N ILE A 184 -16.91 -2.95 -0.69
CA ILE A 184 -16.91 -3.41 0.71
C ILE A 184 -15.57 -3.09 1.38
N ILE A 185 -14.45 -3.43 0.73
CA ILE A 185 -13.11 -3.15 1.28
C ILE A 185 -12.90 -1.64 1.45
N LEU A 186 -13.28 -0.84 0.46
CA LEU A 186 -13.15 0.62 0.49
C LEU A 186 -13.98 1.23 1.63
N GLN A 187 -15.21 0.78 1.84
CA GLN A 187 -16.06 1.20 2.96
C GLN A 187 -15.45 0.87 4.33
N ARG A 188 -14.68 -0.21 4.44
CA ARG A 188 -14.01 -0.59 5.70
C ARG A 188 -12.83 0.31 6.05
N ARG A 189 -12.18 0.99 5.09
CA ARG A 189 -10.99 1.85 5.34
C ARG A 189 -11.21 3.00 6.33
N THR A 190 -12.46 3.39 6.56
CA THR A 190 -12.83 4.47 7.49
C THR A 190 -13.21 3.95 8.88
N LYS A 191 -13.23 2.63 9.07
CA LYS A 191 -13.77 1.95 10.25
C LYS A 191 -12.70 1.65 11.28
N HIS A 192 -13.10 1.65 12.55
CA HIS A 192 -12.22 1.51 13.71
C HIS A 192 -11.20 0.36 13.61
N TRP A 193 -11.68 -0.85 13.30
CA TRP A 193 -10.84 -2.05 13.27
C TRP A 193 -9.99 -2.22 12.01
N TYR A 194 -10.17 -1.40 10.96
CA TYR A 194 -9.48 -1.59 9.68
C TYR A 194 -7.96 -1.61 9.83
N LYS A 195 -7.40 -0.72 10.66
CA LYS A 195 -5.94 -0.65 10.88
C LYS A 195 -5.36 -1.98 11.39
N LYS A 196 -6.13 -2.76 12.15
CA LYS A 196 -5.72 -4.08 12.64
C LYS A 196 -5.73 -5.14 11.54
N TYR A 197 -6.57 -4.96 10.53
CA TYR A 197 -6.81 -5.89 9.42
C TYR A 197 -6.35 -5.34 8.07
N GLU A 198 -5.56 -4.26 8.06
CA GLU A 198 -5.20 -3.54 6.85
C GLU A 198 -4.50 -4.48 5.85
N ASN A 199 -3.59 -5.31 6.33
CA ASN A 199 -2.88 -6.29 5.50
C ASN A 199 -3.79 -7.43 5.02
N ASP A 200 -4.77 -7.85 5.81
CA ASP A 200 -5.77 -8.86 5.42
C ASP A 200 -6.64 -8.32 4.29
N TYR A 201 -7.17 -7.10 4.45
CA TYR A 201 -7.96 -6.41 3.43
C TYR A 201 -7.13 -6.13 2.18
N ASN A 202 -5.88 -5.68 2.31
CA ASN A 202 -4.99 -5.43 1.17
C ASN A 202 -4.66 -6.72 0.43
N SER A 203 -4.47 -7.84 1.15
CA SER A 203 -4.27 -9.15 0.53
C SER A 203 -5.49 -9.55 -0.31
N ILE A 204 -6.69 -9.43 0.24
CA ILE A 204 -7.93 -9.72 -0.50
C ILE A 204 -8.11 -8.75 -1.68
N TYR A 205 -7.82 -7.46 -1.50
CA TYR A 205 -7.90 -6.46 -2.56
C TYR A 205 -7.00 -6.81 -3.75
N TRP A 206 -5.74 -7.15 -3.52
CA TRP A 206 -4.83 -7.53 -4.61
C TRP A 206 -5.16 -8.89 -5.22
N ALA A 207 -5.76 -9.80 -4.46
CA ALA A 207 -6.36 -11.03 -5.00
C ALA A 207 -7.52 -10.72 -5.95
N LEU A 208 -8.42 -9.78 -5.58
CA LEU A 208 -9.51 -9.32 -6.45
C LEU A 208 -8.97 -8.76 -7.77
N ILE A 209 -8.02 -7.81 -7.69
CA ILE A 209 -7.40 -7.20 -8.87
C ILE A 209 -6.76 -8.27 -9.77
N MET A 210 -6.08 -9.25 -9.18
CA MET A 210 -5.45 -10.32 -9.95
C MET A 210 -6.47 -11.21 -10.67
N LEU A 211 -7.52 -11.65 -9.97
CA LEU A 211 -8.51 -12.56 -10.54
C LEU A 211 -9.35 -11.86 -11.61
N GLU A 212 -9.73 -10.59 -11.40
CA GLU A 212 -10.42 -9.77 -12.40
C GLU A 212 -9.54 -9.49 -13.63
N SER A 213 -8.27 -9.13 -13.40
CA SER A 213 -7.31 -8.93 -14.49
C SER A 213 -7.10 -10.22 -15.28
N TRP A 214 -7.07 -11.37 -14.59
CA TRP A 214 -6.96 -12.68 -15.21
C TRP A 214 -8.17 -12.99 -16.10
N GLU A 215 -9.41 -12.74 -15.64
CA GLU A 215 -10.62 -12.90 -16.45
C GLU A 215 -10.56 -12.06 -17.73
N THR A 216 -9.95 -10.87 -17.66
CA THR A 216 -9.80 -9.97 -18.80
C THR A 216 -8.71 -10.42 -19.78
N VAL A 217 -7.58 -10.96 -19.28
CA VAL A 217 -6.39 -11.21 -20.11
C VAL A 217 -6.21 -12.67 -20.54
N LYS A 218 -6.80 -13.65 -19.85
CA LYS A 218 -6.55 -15.10 -20.05
C LYS A 218 -6.76 -15.53 -21.50
N ASP A 219 -7.80 -15.02 -22.13
CA ASP A 219 -8.13 -15.37 -23.51
C ASP A 219 -7.35 -14.52 -24.53
N ASP A 220 -6.74 -13.41 -24.13
CA ASP A 220 -5.98 -12.49 -24.99
C ASP A 220 -4.49 -12.85 -25.12
N ILE A 221 -3.97 -13.69 -24.22
CA ILE A 221 -2.61 -14.25 -24.30
C ILE A 221 -2.57 -15.32 -25.40
N LYS A 222 -2.49 -14.84 -26.64
CA LYS A 222 -2.37 -15.66 -27.85
C LYS A 222 -0.98 -15.49 -28.48
N GLU A 223 -0.77 -16.23 -29.56
CA GLU A 223 0.42 -16.07 -30.39
C GLU A 223 0.36 -14.72 -31.11
N HIS A 224 1.35 -13.87 -30.84
CA HIS A 224 1.58 -12.64 -31.61
C HIS A 224 3.06 -12.53 -31.97
N LYS A 225 3.38 -11.56 -32.83
CA LYS A 225 4.78 -11.24 -33.13
C LYS A 225 5.48 -10.71 -31.86
N PRO A 226 6.81 -10.87 -31.75
CA PRO A 226 7.56 -10.41 -30.58
C PRO A 226 7.29 -8.94 -30.22
N TYR A 227 7.29 -8.03 -31.20
CA TYR A 227 6.98 -6.61 -30.97
C TYR A 227 5.61 -6.40 -30.31
N ASP A 228 4.57 -7.10 -30.79
CA ASP A 228 3.21 -6.94 -30.29
C ASP A 228 3.07 -7.52 -28.87
N LEU A 229 3.66 -8.68 -28.59
CA LEU A 229 3.67 -9.27 -27.24
C LEU A 229 4.42 -8.38 -26.24
N PHE A 230 5.57 -7.85 -26.62
CA PHE A 230 6.35 -6.93 -25.79
C PHE A 230 5.52 -5.69 -25.41
N HIS A 231 4.83 -5.08 -26.38
CA HIS A 231 3.98 -3.92 -26.11
C HIS A 231 2.70 -4.25 -25.35
N LYS A 232 2.08 -5.41 -25.58
CA LYS A 232 0.95 -5.88 -24.77
C LYS A 232 1.37 -6.07 -23.31
N TYR A 233 2.56 -6.61 -23.07
CA TYR A 233 3.10 -6.73 -21.73
C TYR A 233 3.23 -5.39 -21.03
N VAL A 234 3.93 -4.46 -21.66
CA VAL A 234 4.15 -3.09 -21.18
C VAL A 234 2.84 -2.34 -20.91
N LYS A 235 1.80 -2.56 -21.73
CA LYS A 235 0.54 -1.83 -21.61
C LYS A 235 -0.46 -2.45 -20.65
N GLN A 236 -0.49 -3.78 -20.56
CA GLN A 236 -1.59 -4.49 -19.92
C GLN A 236 -1.11 -5.64 -19.04
N TYR A 237 -0.23 -6.53 -19.52
CA TYR A 237 0.02 -7.78 -18.80
C TYR A 237 0.87 -7.61 -17.53
N TYR A 238 1.68 -6.55 -17.43
CA TYR A 238 2.47 -6.25 -16.22
C TYR A 238 1.61 -6.10 -14.95
N ILE A 239 0.29 -5.83 -15.10
CA ILE A 239 -0.63 -5.71 -13.95
C ILE A 239 -0.72 -7.03 -13.17
N MET A 240 -0.58 -8.18 -13.83
CA MET A 240 -0.57 -9.48 -13.18
C MET A 240 0.67 -9.66 -12.30
N ASP A 241 1.83 -9.19 -12.76
CA ASP A 241 3.07 -9.18 -11.97
C ASP A 241 2.98 -8.21 -10.78
N THR A 242 2.27 -7.07 -10.96
CA THR A 242 2.00 -6.08 -9.91
C THR A 242 1.09 -6.66 -8.83
N ALA A 243 -0.05 -7.21 -9.22
CA ALA A 243 -1.04 -7.76 -8.31
C ALA A 243 -0.46 -8.94 -7.51
N TYR A 244 0.32 -9.82 -8.15
CA TYR A 244 1.00 -10.90 -7.44
C TYR A 244 2.02 -10.39 -6.42
N ARG A 245 2.88 -9.43 -6.80
CA ARG A 245 3.85 -8.82 -5.89
C ARG A 245 3.16 -8.20 -4.67
N LYS A 246 2.11 -7.41 -4.92
CA LYS A 246 1.37 -6.70 -3.85
C LYS A 246 0.55 -7.63 -2.97
N PHE A 247 -0.05 -8.67 -3.54
CA PHE A 247 -0.72 -9.73 -2.79
C PHE A 247 0.27 -10.39 -1.82
N ILE A 248 1.41 -10.87 -2.32
CA ILE A 248 2.40 -11.57 -1.51
C ILE A 248 3.01 -10.64 -0.45
N ASN A 249 3.30 -9.37 -0.80
CA ASN A 249 3.81 -8.38 0.14
C ASN A 249 2.83 -8.12 1.30
N SER A 250 1.53 -7.97 0.99
CA SER A 250 0.48 -7.76 2.00
C SER A 250 0.30 -9.02 2.85
N PHE A 251 0.23 -10.19 2.21
CA PHE A 251 0.07 -11.48 2.88
C PHE A 251 1.22 -11.78 3.84
N ASP A 252 2.45 -11.40 3.50
CA ASP A 252 3.60 -11.61 4.38
C ASP A 252 3.50 -10.83 5.70
N LYS A 253 2.81 -9.69 5.68
CA LYS A 253 2.57 -8.80 6.83
C LYS A 253 1.29 -9.14 7.62
N VAL A 254 0.49 -10.10 7.15
CA VAL A 254 -0.70 -10.58 7.88
C VAL A 254 -0.28 -11.31 9.15
N SER A 255 -0.88 -10.93 10.28
CA SER A 255 -0.56 -11.50 11.60
C SER A 255 -1.02 -12.95 11.75
N ASN A 256 -2.24 -13.28 11.30
CA ASN A 256 -2.75 -14.64 11.26
C ASN A 256 -3.02 -15.06 9.81
N LYS A 257 -2.12 -15.85 9.24
CA LYS A 257 -2.17 -16.23 7.82
C LYS A 257 -3.15 -17.37 7.52
N GLU A 258 -3.59 -18.14 8.53
CA GLU A 258 -4.42 -19.34 8.32
C GLU A 258 -5.65 -19.10 7.43
N PRO A 259 -6.48 -18.06 7.65
CA PRO A 259 -7.69 -17.83 6.85
C PRO A 259 -7.42 -17.55 5.37
N LEU A 260 -6.20 -17.14 5.01
CA LEU A 260 -5.83 -16.72 3.66
C LEU A 260 -4.96 -17.76 2.93
N LEU A 261 -4.64 -18.91 3.56
CA LEU A 261 -3.75 -19.91 2.97
C LEU A 261 -4.30 -20.48 1.66
N GLU A 262 -5.57 -20.87 1.63
CA GLU A 262 -6.20 -21.41 0.41
C GLU A 262 -6.29 -20.35 -0.71
N LEU A 263 -6.62 -19.10 -0.34
CA LEU A 263 -6.61 -17.99 -1.29
C LEU A 263 -5.20 -17.76 -1.86
N LYS A 264 -4.18 -17.80 -1.00
CA LYS A 264 -2.78 -17.71 -1.43
C LYS A 264 -2.40 -18.82 -2.41
N GLU A 265 -2.89 -20.05 -2.21
CA GLU A 265 -2.67 -21.15 -3.17
C GLU A 265 -3.39 -20.91 -4.50
N LYS A 266 -4.65 -20.43 -4.46
CA LYS A 266 -5.40 -20.06 -5.66
C LYS A 266 -4.67 -18.96 -6.45
N ILE A 267 -4.22 -17.91 -5.77
CA ILE A 267 -3.47 -16.81 -6.37
C ILE A 267 -2.13 -17.26 -6.94
N GLU A 268 -1.37 -18.10 -6.21
CA GLU A 268 -0.15 -18.71 -6.72
C GLU A 268 -0.41 -19.52 -7.99
N ASN A 269 -1.47 -20.33 -8.01
CA ASN A 269 -1.82 -21.15 -9.16
C ASN A 269 -2.24 -20.31 -10.36
N THR A 270 -3.07 -19.28 -10.16
CA THR A 270 -3.47 -18.34 -11.21
C THR A 270 -2.25 -17.61 -11.78
N TYR A 271 -1.35 -17.13 -10.94
CA TYR A 271 -0.13 -16.46 -11.38
C TYR A 271 0.80 -17.41 -12.13
N VAL A 272 1.17 -18.53 -11.53
CA VAL A 272 2.23 -19.41 -12.05
C VAL A 272 1.71 -20.23 -13.24
N ASN A 273 0.62 -20.97 -13.03
CA ASN A 273 0.13 -21.95 -14.00
C ASN A 273 -0.80 -21.33 -15.04
N GLY A 274 -1.57 -20.31 -14.66
CA GLY A 274 -2.36 -19.51 -15.59
C GLY A 274 -1.47 -18.54 -16.35
N TYR A 275 -1.16 -17.42 -15.72
CA TYR A 275 -0.54 -16.27 -16.37
C TYR A 275 0.90 -16.50 -16.86
N LEU A 276 1.83 -16.77 -15.96
CA LEU A 276 3.26 -16.77 -16.22
C LEU A 276 3.66 -17.88 -17.20
N ASN A 277 3.12 -19.09 -17.02
CA ASN A 277 3.37 -20.20 -17.93
C ASN A 277 2.80 -19.93 -19.34
N GLN A 278 1.55 -19.47 -19.45
CA GLN A 278 0.95 -19.18 -20.76
C GLN A 278 1.70 -18.06 -21.48
N LEU A 279 1.94 -16.93 -20.80
CA LEU A 279 2.65 -15.80 -21.39
C LEU A 279 4.06 -16.19 -21.83
N SER A 280 4.81 -16.88 -20.96
CA SER A 280 6.21 -17.22 -21.25
C SER A 280 6.36 -18.23 -22.39
N ILE A 281 5.42 -19.16 -22.55
CA ILE A 281 5.38 -20.07 -23.70
C ILE A 281 5.09 -19.27 -24.97
N LYS A 282 4.02 -18.46 -25.02
CA LYS A 282 3.70 -17.65 -26.21
C LYS A 282 4.81 -16.70 -26.60
N TRP A 283 5.46 -16.09 -25.61
CA TRP A 283 6.64 -15.28 -25.83
C TRP A 283 7.79 -16.08 -26.43
N SER A 284 8.14 -17.23 -25.85
CA SER A 284 9.21 -18.10 -26.35
C SER A 284 8.93 -18.61 -27.77
N ASP A 285 7.68 -18.96 -28.07
CA ASP A 285 7.23 -19.38 -29.40
C ASP A 285 7.44 -18.23 -30.40
N SER A 286 7.05 -17.00 -30.03
CA SER A 286 7.22 -15.82 -30.87
C SER A 286 8.69 -15.51 -31.16
N LEU A 287 9.58 -15.75 -30.19
CA LEU A 287 11.01 -15.51 -30.33
C LEU A 287 11.68 -16.46 -31.34
N ALA A 288 11.09 -17.62 -31.63
CA ALA A 288 11.61 -18.51 -32.66
C ALA A 288 11.61 -17.86 -34.06
N ALA A 289 10.70 -16.90 -34.30
CA ALA A 289 10.66 -16.12 -35.54
C ALA A 289 11.84 -15.16 -35.72
N LEU A 290 12.68 -14.99 -34.69
CA LEU A 290 13.88 -14.16 -34.77
C LEU A 290 15.09 -14.87 -35.40
N GLU A 291 14.97 -16.15 -35.74
CA GLU A 291 16.03 -16.93 -36.43
C GLU A 291 17.40 -16.80 -35.73
N GLN A 292 17.41 -16.93 -34.41
CA GLN A 292 18.60 -16.79 -33.54
C GLN A 292 19.24 -15.38 -33.51
N ASN A 293 18.61 -14.36 -34.09
CA ASN A 293 19.05 -12.97 -33.98
C ASN A 293 18.28 -12.23 -32.87
N TRP A 294 18.91 -11.94 -31.74
CA TRP A 294 18.25 -11.29 -30.60
C TRP A 294 18.01 -9.78 -30.83
N GLN A 295 17.07 -9.47 -31.71
CA GLN A 295 16.72 -8.10 -32.08
C GLN A 295 15.25 -8.02 -32.50
N ILE A 296 14.53 -7.01 -32.01
CA ILE A 296 13.12 -6.76 -32.35
C ILE A 296 13.00 -5.30 -32.78
N THR A 297 12.94 -5.04 -34.08
CA THR A 297 12.76 -3.68 -34.62
C THR A 297 11.28 -3.27 -34.58
N PRO A 298 10.93 -2.01 -34.21
CA PRO A 298 11.79 -0.87 -33.85
C PRO A 298 11.92 -0.64 -32.32
N LEU A 299 12.06 -1.68 -31.49
CA LEU A 299 12.25 -1.48 -30.05
C LEU A 299 13.60 -0.82 -29.76
N ASP A 300 13.62 0.09 -28.79
CA ASP A 300 14.85 0.64 -28.22
C ASP A 300 15.63 -0.49 -27.53
N LEU A 301 16.92 -0.60 -27.83
CA LEU A 301 17.77 -1.66 -27.29
C LEU A 301 18.52 -1.17 -26.05
N GLN A 302 18.66 -2.04 -25.04
CA GLN A 302 19.38 -1.71 -23.81
C GLN A 302 20.83 -1.29 -24.06
N LYS A 303 21.52 -1.90 -25.05
CA LYS A 303 22.89 -1.51 -25.43
C LYS A 303 22.99 -0.06 -25.93
N ASP A 304 21.90 0.51 -26.43
CA ASP A 304 21.91 1.88 -26.95
C ASP A 304 21.56 2.90 -25.84
N PHE A 305 21.46 2.46 -24.57
CA PHE A 305 21.02 3.30 -23.46
C PHE A 305 21.88 4.57 -23.31
N TYR A 306 23.21 4.41 -23.27
CA TYR A 306 24.10 5.55 -23.07
C TYR A 306 23.92 6.58 -24.18
N VAL A 307 23.91 6.13 -25.44
CA VAL A 307 23.79 7.00 -26.62
C VAL A 307 22.43 7.69 -26.68
N ASN A 308 21.35 7.01 -26.30
CA ASN A 308 19.99 7.55 -26.42
C ASN A 308 19.58 8.43 -25.23
N TYR A 309 20.09 8.16 -24.03
CA TYR A 309 19.59 8.80 -22.80
C TYR A 309 20.64 9.65 -22.06
N VAL A 310 21.93 9.30 -22.13
CA VAL A 310 23.00 9.98 -21.37
C VAL A 310 23.76 10.96 -22.26
N LYS A 311 24.28 10.48 -23.40
CA LYS A 311 25.05 11.25 -24.37
C LYS A 311 24.39 12.57 -24.80
N PRO A 312 23.06 12.65 -25.03
CA PRO A 312 22.41 13.90 -25.41
C PRO A 312 22.47 14.99 -24.34
N HIS A 313 22.66 14.64 -23.06
CA HIS A 313 22.89 15.61 -21.99
C HIS A 313 24.34 16.09 -22.00
N GLU A 314 25.31 15.19 -22.23
CA GLU A 314 26.71 15.58 -22.37
C GLU A 314 26.94 16.56 -23.51
N ASP A 315 26.33 16.29 -24.67
CA ASP A 315 26.44 17.14 -25.86
C ASP A 315 25.83 18.54 -25.65
N LYS A 316 24.92 18.67 -24.67
CA LYS A 316 24.30 19.93 -24.25
C LYS A 316 24.97 20.56 -23.03
N ASP A 317 26.05 19.97 -22.53
CA ASP A 317 26.71 20.35 -21.28
C ASP A 317 25.75 20.35 -20.07
N GLU A 318 24.74 19.47 -20.10
CA GLU A 318 23.80 19.24 -19.02
C GLU A 318 24.29 18.14 -18.09
N ARG A 319 24.08 18.35 -16.79
CA ARG A 319 24.39 17.35 -15.77
C ARG A 319 23.31 16.28 -15.70
N VAL A 320 23.72 15.01 -15.72
CA VAL A 320 22.83 13.84 -15.69
C VAL A 320 23.27 12.83 -14.62
N PHE A 321 22.28 12.29 -13.91
CA PHE A 321 22.45 11.22 -12.93
C PHE A 321 21.75 9.97 -13.44
N VAL A 322 22.40 8.83 -13.35
CA VAL A 322 21.87 7.51 -13.71
C VAL A 322 21.94 6.63 -12.47
N ILE A 323 20.79 6.16 -12.01
CA ILE A 323 20.67 5.19 -10.93
C ILE A 323 20.38 3.85 -11.59
N ILE A 324 21.30 2.90 -11.46
CA ILE A 324 21.12 1.52 -11.91
C ILE A 324 20.61 0.73 -10.71
N SER A 325 19.33 0.36 -10.74
CA SER A 325 18.72 -0.46 -9.69
C SER A 325 18.64 -1.90 -10.16
N ASP A 326 19.52 -2.73 -9.62
CA ASP A 326 19.65 -4.14 -9.93
C ASP A 326 18.33 -4.89 -9.68
N GLY A 327 17.87 -5.65 -10.67
CA GLY A 327 16.63 -6.42 -10.59
C GLY A 327 15.32 -5.60 -10.59
N LEU A 328 15.32 -4.29 -10.87
CA LEU A 328 14.09 -3.48 -10.91
C LEU A 328 13.22 -3.86 -12.12
N ARG A 329 12.21 -4.71 -11.89
CA ARG A 329 11.25 -5.12 -12.93
C ARG A 329 10.35 -3.96 -13.40
N TYR A 330 9.82 -4.09 -14.62
CA TYR A 330 9.03 -3.05 -15.30
C TYR A 330 7.77 -2.60 -14.55
N GLU A 331 7.01 -3.55 -13.99
CA GLU A 331 5.81 -3.33 -13.18
C GLU A 331 6.10 -2.54 -11.90
N ALA A 332 7.26 -2.76 -11.27
CA ALA A 332 7.67 -2.07 -10.06
C ALA A 332 8.16 -0.66 -10.39
N ALA A 333 8.89 -0.52 -11.50
CA ALA A 333 9.25 0.77 -12.04
C ALA A 333 8.02 1.61 -12.44
N LYS A 334 6.95 0.96 -12.91
CA LYS A 334 5.69 1.63 -13.25
C LYS A 334 5.01 2.21 -12.00
N GLU A 335 4.97 1.44 -10.92
CA GLU A 335 4.49 1.96 -9.63
C GLU A 335 5.36 3.10 -9.10
N LEU A 336 6.69 2.97 -9.16
CA LEU A 336 7.61 4.02 -8.74
C LEU A 336 7.43 5.31 -9.57
N GLU A 337 7.16 5.19 -10.89
CA GLU A 337 6.83 6.34 -11.74
C GLU A 337 5.59 7.08 -11.20
N GLU A 338 4.54 6.34 -10.86
CA GLU A 338 3.28 6.90 -10.34
C GLU A 338 3.50 7.59 -8.99
N GLU A 339 4.23 6.98 -8.07
CA GLU A 339 4.60 7.59 -6.78
C GLU A 339 5.42 8.87 -6.97
N LEU A 340 6.44 8.85 -7.82
CA LEU A 340 7.27 10.04 -8.08
C LEU A 340 6.47 11.16 -8.77
N ASN A 341 5.54 10.79 -9.65
CA ASN A 341 4.63 11.77 -10.25
C ASN A 341 3.63 12.35 -9.27
N THR A 342 3.35 11.68 -8.15
CA THR A 342 2.38 12.12 -7.15
C THR A 342 3.03 12.90 -6.01
N GLU A 343 4.18 12.43 -5.52
CA GLU A 343 4.83 12.91 -4.29
C GLU A 343 5.93 13.96 -4.50
N ARG A 344 6.38 14.22 -5.74
CA ARG A 344 7.56 15.08 -6.00
C ARG A 344 7.28 16.23 -6.94
N ARG A 345 8.01 17.34 -6.76
CA ARG A 345 8.05 18.45 -7.73
C ARG A 345 8.92 18.03 -8.92
N GLY A 346 8.29 17.67 -10.04
CA GLY A 346 8.98 17.20 -11.23
C GLY A 346 8.07 16.40 -12.15
N SER A 347 8.57 16.02 -13.32
CA SER A 347 7.87 15.14 -14.25
C SER A 347 8.61 13.82 -14.37
N THR A 348 7.90 12.71 -14.23
CA THR A 348 8.44 11.37 -14.39
C THR A 348 7.80 10.69 -15.59
N LYS A 349 8.61 10.03 -16.43
CA LYS A 349 8.12 9.19 -17.52
C LYS A 349 8.88 7.87 -17.58
N ILE A 350 8.17 6.76 -17.69
CA ILE A 350 8.76 5.44 -17.97
C ILE A 350 8.76 5.13 -19.47
N THR A 351 9.86 4.57 -19.97
CA THR A 351 10.00 4.00 -21.32
C THR A 351 10.58 2.59 -21.20
N PRO A 352 10.06 1.58 -21.92
CA PRO A 352 10.66 0.26 -21.95
C PRO A 352 11.83 0.17 -22.95
N MET A 353 12.87 -0.60 -22.63
CA MET A 353 13.89 -1.06 -23.57
C MET A 353 13.86 -2.58 -23.68
N PHE A 354 14.27 -3.11 -24.82
CA PHE A 354 14.53 -4.54 -25.01
C PHE A 354 15.93 -4.89 -24.49
N GLY A 355 15.94 -5.74 -23.46
CA GLY A 355 17.15 -6.14 -22.74
C GLY A 355 18.09 -7.02 -23.56
N VAL A 356 19.36 -7.02 -23.15
CA VAL A 356 20.38 -7.92 -23.69
C VAL A 356 20.14 -9.36 -23.27
N LEU A 357 20.70 -10.32 -24.01
CA LEU A 357 20.67 -11.73 -23.65
C LEU A 357 22.08 -12.32 -23.63
N PRO A 358 22.50 -13.03 -22.57
CA PRO A 358 21.75 -13.34 -21.35
C PRO A 358 21.43 -12.09 -20.50
N SER A 359 20.26 -12.08 -19.86
CA SER A 359 19.75 -10.95 -19.05
C SER A 359 20.26 -11.01 -17.61
N TYR A 360 21.58 -11.04 -17.45
CA TYR A 360 22.25 -11.12 -16.15
C TYR A 360 23.06 -9.86 -15.89
N THR A 361 23.38 -9.63 -14.62
CA THR A 361 24.04 -8.42 -14.11
C THR A 361 25.26 -8.01 -14.92
N GLY A 362 26.16 -8.95 -15.21
CA GLY A 362 27.43 -8.66 -15.89
C GLY A 362 27.25 -8.01 -17.27
N LEU A 363 26.41 -8.58 -18.14
CA LEU A 363 26.17 -8.04 -19.47
C LEU A 363 25.16 -6.89 -19.46
N GLY A 364 24.12 -6.97 -18.62
CA GLY A 364 23.12 -5.91 -18.47
C GLY A 364 23.75 -4.60 -18.02
N MET A 365 24.61 -4.62 -16.99
CA MET A 365 25.31 -3.41 -16.53
C MET A 365 26.32 -2.89 -17.56
N ALA A 366 27.02 -3.79 -18.27
CA ALA A 366 27.95 -3.38 -19.33
C ALA A 366 27.23 -2.68 -20.49
N ALA A 367 26.04 -3.14 -20.86
CA ALA A 367 25.24 -2.55 -21.93
C ALA A 367 24.77 -1.12 -21.62
N LEU A 368 24.71 -0.73 -20.34
CA LEU A 368 24.33 0.63 -19.90
C LEU A 368 25.50 1.63 -19.87
N LEU A 369 26.73 1.16 -20.07
CA LEU A 369 27.95 1.99 -20.11
C LEU A 369 28.20 2.56 -21.52
N PRO A 370 28.97 3.65 -21.66
CA PRO A 370 29.48 4.05 -22.95
C PRO A 370 30.40 2.96 -23.50
N HIS A 371 30.27 2.66 -24.79
CA HIS A 371 31.08 1.64 -25.45
C HIS A 371 31.14 1.86 -26.95
N ASP A 372 32.29 1.57 -27.55
CA ASP A 372 32.41 1.29 -28.98
C ASP A 372 32.36 -0.22 -29.24
N GLU A 373 32.88 -1.02 -28.31
CA GLU A 373 32.94 -2.48 -28.41
C GLU A 373 32.70 -3.19 -27.06
N ILE A 374 31.83 -4.21 -27.08
CA ILE A 374 31.63 -5.14 -25.96
C ILE A 374 32.09 -6.55 -26.39
N LYS A 375 32.88 -7.20 -25.54
CA LYS A 375 33.38 -8.57 -25.74
C LYS A 375 33.18 -9.42 -24.49
N ILE A 376 33.19 -10.74 -24.67
CA ILE A 376 33.32 -11.71 -23.57
C ILE A 376 34.60 -12.49 -23.80
N ASN A 377 35.50 -12.49 -22.81
CA ASN A 377 36.78 -13.20 -22.90
C ASN A 377 36.64 -14.71 -22.58
N ASP A 378 37.75 -15.45 -22.70
CA ASP A 378 37.78 -16.91 -22.44
C ASP A 378 37.42 -17.30 -21.00
N LYS A 379 37.40 -16.34 -20.06
CA LYS A 379 36.97 -16.51 -18.67
C LYS A 379 35.51 -16.10 -18.45
N PHE A 380 34.77 -15.85 -19.53
CA PHE A 380 33.40 -15.33 -19.53
C PHE A 380 33.22 -13.98 -18.82
N GLN A 381 34.28 -13.17 -18.77
CA GLN A 381 34.22 -11.81 -18.24
C GLN A 381 33.84 -10.82 -19.35
N VAL A 382 32.97 -9.86 -19.03
CA VAL A 382 32.50 -8.85 -19.98
C VAL A 382 33.50 -7.69 -20.03
N ILE A 383 34.08 -7.49 -21.21
CA ILE A 383 35.08 -6.47 -21.51
C ILE A 383 34.43 -5.36 -22.34
N VAL A 384 34.55 -4.11 -21.90
CA VAL A 384 34.07 -2.91 -22.58
C VAL A 384 35.28 -2.05 -22.94
N ASP A 385 35.50 -1.81 -24.23
CA ASP A 385 36.63 -1.02 -24.76
C ASP A 385 37.99 -1.41 -24.14
N GLY A 386 38.21 -2.72 -23.99
CA GLY A 386 39.43 -3.30 -23.42
C GLY A 386 39.52 -3.32 -21.88
N VAL A 387 38.50 -2.84 -21.16
CA VAL A 387 38.43 -2.84 -19.70
C VAL A 387 37.41 -3.87 -19.21
N ASN A 388 37.76 -4.68 -18.21
CA ASN A 388 36.78 -5.56 -17.56
C ASN A 388 35.71 -4.70 -16.86
N SER A 389 34.44 -4.86 -17.19
CA SER A 389 33.34 -4.04 -16.65
C SER A 389 32.87 -4.45 -15.23
N ASP A 390 33.44 -5.50 -14.65
CA ASP A 390 33.09 -5.95 -13.31
C ASP A 390 33.63 -5.00 -12.23
N GLY A 391 32.79 -4.70 -11.24
CA GLY A 391 33.11 -3.80 -10.13
C GLY A 391 33.05 -2.29 -10.45
N ILE A 392 32.67 -1.50 -9.44
CA ILE A 392 32.44 -0.04 -9.55
C ILE A 392 33.70 0.70 -10.03
N GLU A 393 34.89 0.31 -9.58
CA GLU A 393 36.15 0.96 -9.97
C GLU A 393 36.41 0.88 -11.48
N ASN A 394 36.15 -0.29 -12.08
CA ASN A 394 36.35 -0.45 -13.51
C ASN A 394 35.28 0.26 -14.33
N ARG A 395 34.02 0.24 -13.87
CA ARG A 395 32.92 0.99 -14.49
C ARG A 395 33.19 2.49 -14.44
N ASN A 396 33.73 2.98 -13.33
CA ASN A 396 34.20 4.36 -13.20
C ASN A 396 35.27 4.69 -14.25
N LYS A 397 36.24 3.80 -14.46
CA LYS A 397 37.28 3.97 -15.48
C LYS A 397 36.70 4.00 -16.91
N ILE A 398 35.75 3.12 -17.23
CA ILE A 398 35.07 3.09 -18.53
C ILE A 398 34.34 4.42 -18.79
N LEU A 399 33.57 4.90 -17.81
CA LEU A 399 32.90 6.20 -17.91
C LEU A 399 33.90 7.35 -18.10
N GLN A 400 35.01 7.36 -17.35
CA GLN A 400 36.04 8.41 -17.42
C GLN A 400 36.80 8.44 -18.75
N ASN A 401 36.93 7.29 -19.41
CA ASN A 401 37.51 7.23 -20.75
C ASN A 401 36.62 7.90 -21.81
N SER A 402 35.28 7.86 -21.63
CA SER A 402 34.33 8.52 -22.51
C SER A 402 34.10 10.00 -22.13
N GLN A 403 34.02 10.27 -20.83
CA GLN A 403 33.78 11.58 -20.23
C GLN A 403 34.60 11.74 -18.94
N GLU A 404 35.65 12.57 -18.97
CA GLU A 404 36.58 12.76 -17.84
C GLU A 404 35.85 13.23 -16.56
N ASP A 405 34.84 14.08 -16.71
CA ASP A 405 34.01 14.59 -15.61
C ASP A 405 32.92 13.60 -15.14
N SER A 406 33.18 12.29 -15.23
CA SER A 406 32.27 11.26 -14.76
C SER A 406 32.67 10.63 -13.42
N ILE A 407 31.71 9.97 -12.78
CA ILE A 407 31.93 9.16 -11.58
C ILE A 407 30.93 8.00 -11.49
N ALA A 408 31.37 6.82 -11.05
CA ALA A 408 30.54 5.71 -10.60
C ALA A 408 30.69 5.48 -9.09
N VAL A 409 29.56 5.29 -8.39
CA VAL A 409 29.51 5.08 -6.94
C VAL A 409 28.45 4.07 -6.55
N GLY A 410 28.61 3.41 -5.40
CA GLY A 410 27.59 2.53 -4.81
C GLY A 410 26.62 3.32 -3.94
N TYR A 411 25.36 2.89 -3.89
CA TYR A 411 24.31 3.52 -3.08
C TYR A 411 24.64 3.49 -1.58
N GLU A 412 25.27 2.42 -1.10
CA GLU A 412 25.62 2.20 0.31
C GLU A 412 26.61 3.25 0.82
N LEU A 413 27.46 3.80 -0.06
CA LEU A 413 28.34 4.91 0.28
C LEU A 413 27.56 6.22 0.48
N LEU A 414 26.44 6.38 -0.22
CA LEU A 414 25.65 7.62 -0.25
C LEU A 414 24.61 7.68 0.87
N SER A 415 24.05 6.55 1.29
CA SER A 415 22.96 6.49 2.28
C SER A 415 23.33 7.14 3.61
N ASP A 416 24.59 7.02 4.04
CA ASP A 416 25.09 7.56 5.31
C ASP A 416 25.87 8.88 5.14
N MET A 417 25.92 9.43 3.93
CA MET A 417 26.78 10.56 3.62
C MET A 417 26.19 11.89 4.07
N LYS A 418 27.00 12.70 4.76
CA LYS A 418 26.64 14.08 5.12
C LYS A 418 26.61 14.99 3.91
N ARG A 419 25.79 16.05 3.98
CA ARG A 419 25.57 17.03 2.91
C ARG A 419 26.86 17.58 2.28
N ASP A 420 27.86 17.90 3.08
CA ASP A 420 29.10 18.51 2.57
C ASP A 420 29.97 17.51 1.81
N ASP A 421 30.04 16.27 2.27
CA ASP A 421 30.78 15.21 1.59
C ASP A 421 30.06 14.80 0.30
N PHE A 422 28.72 14.80 0.32
CA PHE A 422 27.89 14.57 -0.86
C PHE A 422 28.16 15.62 -1.94
N ARG A 423 28.30 16.90 -1.56
CA ARG A 423 28.66 17.98 -2.50
C ARG A 423 30.08 17.87 -3.03
N LYS A 424 31.04 17.48 -2.18
CA LYS A 424 32.43 17.29 -2.60
C LYS A 424 32.55 16.15 -3.61
N LEU A 425 31.93 15.00 -3.32
CA LEU A 425 31.95 13.81 -4.17
C LEU A 425 31.45 14.12 -5.58
N PHE A 426 30.38 14.91 -5.66
CA PHE A 426 29.69 15.24 -6.90
C PHE A 426 30.09 16.62 -7.46
N GLY A 427 31.05 17.31 -6.88
CA GLY A 427 31.52 18.61 -7.38
C GLY A 427 32.18 18.47 -8.74
N GLY A 428 31.78 19.27 -9.72
CA GLY A 428 32.36 19.26 -11.08
C GLY A 428 31.96 18.07 -11.96
N LYS A 429 31.25 17.06 -11.44
CA LYS A 429 30.85 15.88 -12.21
C LYS A 429 29.63 16.11 -13.10
N LYS A 430 29.74 15.78 -14.39
CA LYS A 430 28.69 15.91 -15.42
C LYS A 430 27.84 14.65 -15.56
N VAL A 431 28.48 13.48 -15.59
CA VAL A 431 27.82 12.17 -15.67
C VAL A 431 28.05 11.41 -14.38
N VAL A 432 26.97 11.04 -13.70
CA VAL A 432 27.05 10.35 -12.40
C VAL A 432 26.29 9.05 -12.50
N TYR A 433 26.96 7.92 -12.26
CA TYR A 433 26.36 6.60 -12.19
C TYR A 433 26.31 6.14 -10.73
N ILE A 434 25.14 5.69 -10.27
CA ILE A 434 24.90 5.20 -8.91
C ILE A 434 24.37 3.78 -9.03
N TYR A 435 25.06 2.82 -8.42
CA TYR A 435 24.69 1.41 -8.42
C TYR A 435 23.93 1.07 -7.13
N HIS A 436 22.73 0.50 -7.27
CA HIS A 436 21.81 0.17 -6.19
C HIS A 436 21.40 -1.30 -6.32
N ASN A 437 21.50 -2.08 -5.24
CA ASN A 437 21.42 -3.56 -5.31
C ASN A 437 20.41 -4.21 -4.33
N SER A 438 19.44 -3.46 -3.79
CA SER A 438 18.60 -3.96 -2.70
C SER A 438 17.70 -5.16 -3.06
N ILE A 439 17.26 -5.26 -4.33
CA ILE A 439 16.38 -6.34 -4.80
C ILE A 439 17.20 -7.61 -5.04
N ASP A 440 18.20 -7.53 -5.90
CA ASP A 440 18.98 -8.69 -6.33
C ASP A 440 19.79 -9.28 -5.18
N ALA A 441 20.39 -8.44 -4.32
CA ALA A 441 21.09 -8.89 -3.11
C ALA A 441 20.21 -9.75 -2.16
N ARG A 442 18.90 -9.50 -2.14
CA ARG A 442 17.94 -10.31 -1.37
C ARG A 442 17.44 -11.52 -2.16
N GLY A 443 17.20 -11.35 -3.46
CA GLY A 443 16.73 -12.40 -4.36
C GLY A 443 17.73 -13.54 -4.53
N ASP A 444 19.01 -13.23 -4.75
CA ASP A 444 20.06 -14.22 -5.04
C ASP A 444 20.50 -15.03 -3.83
N ASN A 445 20.24 -14.52 -2.62
CA ASN A 445 20.53 -15.23 -1.39
C ASN A 445 19.36 -16.14 -1.01
N PHE A 446 19.59 -17.46 -1.05
CA PHE A 446 18.57 -18.46 -0.73
C PHE A 446 17.89 -18.31 0.64
N LEU A 447 18.55 -17.67 1.62
CA LEU A 447 17.97 -17.41 2.94
C LEU A 447 16.95 -16.28 2.92
N THR A 448 17.07 -15.36 1.96
CA THR A 448 16.28 -14.12 1.85
C THR A 448 15.49 -14.02 0.55
N GLU A 449 15.59 -14.99 -0.37
CA GLU A 449 14.90 -14.92 -1.68
C GLU A 449 13.38 -14.74 -1.55
N ASN A 450 12.83 -15.21 -0.43
CA ASN A 450 11.44 -15.06 -0.05
C ASN A 450 11.03 -13.65 0.40
N GLU A 451 11.98 -12.73 0.54
CA GLU A 451 11.77 -11.33 0.92
C GLU A 451 11.89 -10.39 -0.28
N VAL A 452 12.10 -10.89 -1.50
CA VAL A 452 12.34 -10.06 -2.70
C VAL A 452 11.24 -9.04 -2.95
N PHE A 453 9.98 -9.35 -2.63
CA PHE A 453 8.89 -8.38 -2.76
C PHE A 453 8.83 -7.35 -1.64
N ASN A 454 9.36 -7.65 -0.45
CA ASN A 454 9.64 -6.61 0.54
C ASN A 454 10.80 -5.73 0.06
N ALA A 455 11.77 -6.34 -0.64
CA ALA A 455 12.89 -5.61 -1.20
C ALA A 455 12.51 -4.55 -2.22
N VAL A 456 11.47 -4.82 -3.01
CA VAL A 456 10.91 -3.83 -3.94
C VAL A 456 10.34 -2.62 -3.19
N GLU A 457 9.61 -2.82 -2.10
CA GLU A 457 9.03 -1.70 -1.32
C GLU A 457 10.14 -0.86 -0.64
N ASP A 458 11.16 -1.52 -0.08
CA ASP A 458 12.30 -0.82 0.51
C ASP A 458 13.06 -0.03 -0.56
N THR A 459 13.25 -0.61 -1.74
CA THR A 459 13.86 0.05 -2.90
C THR A 459 13.13 1.34 -3.26
N PHE A 460 11.80 1.40 -3.16
CA PHE A 460 11.07 2.64 -3.41
C PHE A 460 11.43 3.72 -2.38
N GLY A 461 11.48 3.37 -1.09
CA GLY A 461 11.90 4.29 -0.02
C GLY A 461 13.34 4.80 -0.22
N GLU A 462 14.25 3.90 -0.57
CA GLU A 462 15.67 4.18 -0.83
C GLU A 462 15.85 5.10 -2.05
N LEU A 463 15.22 4.78 -3.18
CA LEU A 463 15.28 5.58 -4.40
C LEU A 463 14.63 6.95 -4.19
N LYS A 464 13.46 7.04 -3.54
CA LYS A 464 12.83 8.33 -3.21
C LYS A 464 13.73 9.20 -2.33
N THR A 465 14.40 8.60 -1.36
CA THR A 465 15.36 9.30 -0.49
C THR A 465 16.60 9.76 -1.25
N LEU A 466 17.17 8.89 -2.09
CA LEU A 466 18.32 9.21 -2.93
C LEU A 466 18.01 10.37 -3.89
N ILE A 467 16.87 10.34 -4.58
CA ILE A 467 16.42 11.40 -5.47
C ILE A 467 16.34 12.73 -4.73
N ASN A 468 15.78 12.76 -3.51
CA ASN A 468 15.74 13.97 -2.69
C ASN A 468 17.14 14.49 -2.36
N ASN A 469 18.05 13.60 -1.99
CA ASN A 469 19.43 13.98 -1.67
C ASN A 469 20.13 14.57 -2.90
N LEU A 470 19.95 13.96 -4.08
CA LEU A 470 20.48 14.48 -5.34
C LEU A 470 19.94 15.87 -5.68
N ILE A 471 18.64 16.09 -5.49
CA ILE A 471 18.00 17.39 -5.73
C ILE A 471 18.50 18.44 -4.72
N ASN A 472 18.42 18.15 -3.43
CA ASN A 472 18.63 19.13 -2.37
C ASN A 472 20.10 19.44 -2.11
N ASN A 473 21.00 18.48 -2.31
CA ASN A 473 22.42 18.63 -1.99
C ASN A 473 23.23 19.14 -3.19
N VAL A 474 22.91 18.65 -4.40
CA VAL A 474 23.72 18.91 -5.62
C VAL A 474 22.90 19.45 -6.79
N SER A 475 21.64 19.82 -6.55
CA SER A 475 20.81 20.46 -7.56
C SER A 475 20.68 19.60 -8.82
N ALA A 476 20.42 18.30 -8.66
CA ALA A 476 20.12 17.41 -9.77
C ALA A 476 18.87 17.89 -10.53
N THR A 477 18.94 17.80 -11.87
CA THR A 477 17.85 18.19 -12.78
C THR A 477 17.34 16.99 -13.57
N TYR A 478 18.24 16.23 -14.18
CA TYR A 478 17.91 15.01 -14.92
C TYR A 478 18.43 13.80 -14.17
N ILE A 479 17.50 12.91 -13.79
CA ILE A 479 17.79 11.65 -13.11
C ILE A 479 17.13 10.55 -13.91
N TYR A 480 17.91 9.57 -14.37
CA TYR A 480 17.42 8.33 -14.95
C TYR A 480 17.50 7.22 -13.91
N ILE A 481 16.47 6.40 -13.80
CA ILE A 481 16.49 5.15 -13.04
C ILE A 481 16.29 4.03 -14.05
N VAL A 482 17.20 3.08 -14.10
CA VAL A 482 17.19 1.99 -15.08
C VAL A 482 17.57 0.68 -14.40
N ALA A 483 17.07 -0.43 -14.92
CA ALA A 483 17.51 -1.76 -14.51
C ALA A 483 18.53 -2.33 -15.50
N ASP A 484 19.37 -3.24 -15.04
CA ASP A 484 20.22 -4.08 -15.86
C ASP A 484 19.50 -5.36 -16.33
N HIS A 485 18.63 -5.91 -15.48
CA HIS A 485 17.68 -6.97 -15.80
C HIS A 485 16.45 -6.92 -14.89
N GLY A 486 15.43 -7.69 -15.23
CA GLY A 486 14.38 -8.09 -14.28
C GLY A 486 14.57 -9.52 -13.79
N PHE A 487 13.52 -10.10 -13.20
CA PHE A 487 13.60 -11.44 -12.60
C PHE A 487 12.26 -12.18 -12.64
N ILE A 488 12.34 -13.50 -12.48
CA ILE A 488 11.20 -14.37 -12.22
C ILE A 488 11.25 -14.80 -10.76
N TYR A 489 10.15 -14.52 -10.04
CA TYR A 489 9.93 -15.03 -8.69
C TYR A 489 8.63 -15.83 -8.61
N LYS A 490 8.69 -16.95 -7.88
CA LYS A 490 7.54 -17.80 -7.53
C LYS A 490 7.65 -18.14 -6.05
N ARG A 491 6.57 -18.03 -5.28
CA ARG A 491 6.59 -18.36 -3.84
C ARG A 491 6.56 -19.88 -3.61
N GLY A 492 5.87 -20.62 -4.47
CA GLY A 492 5.73 -22.07 -4.37
C GLY A 492 7.04 -22.83 -4.55
N ALA A 493 7.05 -24.09 -4.10
CA ALA A 493 8.20 -24.97 -4.30
C ALA A 493 8.40 -25.30 -5.79
N ILE A 494 9.66 -25.37 -6.21
CA ILE A 494 10.02 -25.65 -7.59
C ILE A 494 9.96 -27.15 -7.86
N ARG A 495 9.18 -27.55 -8.88
CA ARG A 495 8.98 -28.96 -9.24
C ARG A 495 10.06 -29.41 -10.22
N GLU A 496 10.24 -30.73 -10.36
CA GLU A 496 11.15 -31.28 -11.37
C GLU A 496 10.70 -30.95 -12.80
N SER A 497 9.40 -30.78 -13.04
CA SER A 497 8.84 -30.34 -14.33
C SER A 497 9.24 -28.91 -14.71
N ASP A 498 9.64 -28.09 -13.74
CA ASP A 498 10.14 -26.73 -13.98
C ASP A 498 11.63 -26.73 -14.37
N LYS A 499 12.26 -27.91 -14.43
CA LYS A 499 13.70 -28.05 -14.66
C LYS A 499 14.01 -28.70 -16.01
N VAL A 500 14.96 -28.10 -16.73
CA VAL A 500 15.53 -28.63 -17.97
C VAL A 500 16.82 -29.38 -17.64
N SER A 501 16.86 -30.64 -18.05
CA SER A 501 18.09 -31.43 -18.01
C SER A 501 19.06 -30.93 -19.06
N LYS A 502 20.34 -30.92 -18.73
CA LYS A 502 21.43 -30.57 -19.66
C LYS A 502 22.55 -31.59 -19.53
N GLU A 503 23.24 -31.83 -20.63
CA GLU A 503 24.51 -32.54 -20.62
C GLU A 503 25.62 -31.59 -20.15
N SER A 504 26.73 -32.13 -19.63
CA SER A 504 27.86 -31.31 -19.22
C SER A 504 28.57 -30.74 -20.45
N LEU A 505 28.47 -29.42 -20.63
CA LEU A 505 29.27 -28.71 -21.63
C LEU A 505 30.56 -28.19 -21.00
N GLU A 506 31.69 -28.78 -21.38
CA GLU A 506 33.02 -28.21 -21.11
C GLU A 506 33.14 -26.83 -21.79
N ASP A 507 33.92 -25.92 -21.20
CA ASP A 507 34.16 -24.56 -21.70
C ASP A 507 32.88 -23.76 -21.97
N SER A 508 31.98 -23.75 -20.99
CA SER A 508 30.75 -22.96 -21.02
C SER A 508 30.49 -22.25 -19.70
N PHE A 509 29.88 -21.08 -19.75
CA PHE A 509 29.36 -20.42 -18.55
C PHE A 509 27.89 -20.78 -18.37
N GLN A 510 27.58 -21.41 -17.23
CA GLN A 510 26.28 -22.02 -17.00
C GLN A 510 25.62 -21.41 -15.76
N ASN A 511 24.39 -20.92 -15.94
CA ASN A 511 23.50 -20.46 -14.88
C ASN A 511 22.20 -21.32 -14.90
N ARG A 512 21.28 -21.08 -13.95
CA ARG A 512 19.92 -21.64 -13.95
C ARG A 512 19.09 -21.16 -15.14
N ARG A 513 19.38 -19.99 -15.74
CA ARG A 513 18.57 -19.44 -16.84
C ARG A 513 19.25 -19.31 -18.20
N PHE A 514 20.56 -19.53 -18.27
CA PHE A 514 21.25 -19.55 -19.55
C PHE A 514 22.50 -20.43 -19.52
N ILE A 515 22.98 -20.78 -20.71
CA ILE A 515 24.30 -21.33 -20.98
C ILE A 515 24.93 -20.49 -22.08
N LEU A 516 26.15 -20.03 -21.86
CA LEU A 516 26.95 -19.31 -22.85
C LEU A 516 28.09 -20.22 -23.31
N THR A 517 28.16 -20.50 -24.61
CA THR A 517 29.15 -21.43 -25.21
C THR A 517 29.41 -21.08 -26.67
N ASP A 518 30.56 -21.47 -27.20
CA ASP A 518 30.88 -21.41 -28.63
C ASP A 518 30.52 -22.71 -29.38
N LYS A 519 30.05 -23.73 -28.65
CA LYS A 519 29.67 -25.03 -29.21
C LYS A 519 28.25 -24.99 -29.77
N ASP A 520 28.05 -25.71 -30.87
CA ASP A 520 26.73 -26.04 -31.37
C ASP A 520 26.08 -27.10 -30.45
N ALA A 521 25.27 -26.63 -29.51
CA ALA A 521 24.46 -27.49 -28.64
C ALA A 521 22.98 -27.19 -28.85
N ASP A 522 22.20 -28.26 -29.05
CA ASP A 522 20.74 -28.21 -29.14
C ASP A 522 20.16 -29.06 -28.01
N PHE A 523 19.60 -28.39 -27.00
CA PHE A 523 18.96 -29.05 -25.88
C PHE A 523 17.44 -28.96 -26.04
N ASN A 524 16.77 -30.10 -25.85
CA ASN A 524 15.31 -30.13 -25.89
C ASN A 524 14.72 -29.17 -24.85
N GLY A 525 13.76 -28.34 -25.27
CA GLY A 525 13.14 -27.33 -24.42
C GLY A 525 13.98 -26.06 -24.22
N THR A 526 14.93 -25.76 -25.11
CA THR A 526 15.71 -24.52 -25.10
C THR A 526 15.52 -23.68 -26.36
N LEU A 527 15.97 -22.43 -26.31
CA LEU A 527 16.13 -21.53 -27.44
C LEU A 527 17.59 -21.07 -27.49
N THR A 528 18.14 -20.93 -28.69
CA THR A 528 19.53 -20.52 -28.89
C THR A 528 19.58 -19.24 -29.70
N PHE A 529 20.33 -18.25 -29.21
CA PHE A 529 20.55 -16.97 -29.89
C PHE A 529 22.03 -16.68 -30.05
N ASN A 530 22.39 -16.07 -31.17
CA ASN A 530 23.74 -15.59 -31.43
C ASN A 530 24.00 -14.30 -30.63
N MET A 531 25.22 -14.15 -30.12
CA MET A 531 25.61 -12.97 -29.34
C MET A 531 25.89 -11.73 -30.20
N ASN A 532 25.73 -11.81 -31.53
CA ASN A 532 26.02 -10.73 -32.48
C ASN A 532 25.16 -9.47 -32.30
N HIS A 533 24.07 -9.56 -31.53
CA HIS A 533 23.27 -8.40 -31.15
C HIS A 533 24.04 -7.40 -30.29
N ILE A 534 25.08 -7.84 -29.55
CA ILE A 534 25.89 -7.01 -28.65
C ILE A 534 27.40 -7.20 -28.82
N ILE A 535 27.88 -8.38 -29.21
CA ILE A 535 29.31 -8.67 -29.42
C ILE A 535 29.56 -8.84 -30.92
N GLN A 536 30.34 -7.95 -31.51
CA GLN A 536 30.68 -8.02 -32.93
C GLN A 536 31.52 -9.27 -33.25
N ASP A 537 31.20 -9.95 -34.36
CA ASP A 537 31.88 -11.15 -34.86
C ASP A 537 32.01 -12.29 -33.82
N SER A 538 31.02 -12.41 -32.92
CA SER A 538 31.02 -13.41 -31.87
C SER A 538 30.75 -14.81 -32.41
N LYS A 539 31.49 -15.79 -31.87
CA LYS A 539 31.18 -17.22 -32.01
C LYS A 539 30.29 -17.74 -30.87
N LEU A 540 30.11 -16.94 -29.81
CA LEU A 540 29.33 -17.33 -28.65
C LEU A 540 27.84 -17.35 -28.97
N LYS A 541 27.17 -18.33 -28.39
CA LYS A 541 25.73 -18.54 -28.41
C LYS A 541 25.20 -18.56 -26.99
N CYS A 542 24.07 -17.89 -26.79
CA CYS A 542 23.32 -17.94 -25.55
C CYS A 542 22.15 -18.92 -25.70
N ILE A 543 22.16 -19.98 -24.90
CA ILE A 543 21.12 -20.99 -24.84
C ILE A 543 20.29 -20.74 -23.59
N VAL A 544 18.98 -20.56 -23.73
CA VAL A 544 18.06 -20.30 -22.62
C VAL A 544 16.95 -21.35 -22.58
N PRO A 545 16.45 -21.74 -21.39
CA PRO A 545 15.25 -22.57 -21.30
C PRO A 545 14.05 -21.87 -21.95
N ARG A 546 13.19 -22.64 -22.60
CA ARG A 546 11.90 -22.15 -23.09
C ARG A 546 11.03 -21.74 -21.89
N GLY A 547 10.40 -20.58 -21.98
CA GLY A 547 9.53 -20.02 -20.94
C GLY A 547 10.27 -19.69 -19.65
N VAL A 548 9.65 -20.03 -18.51
CA VAL A 548 10.18 -19.78 -17.17
C VAL A 548 10.91 -20.98 -16.54
N SER A 549 11.21 -22.01 -17.33
CA SER A 549 11.92 -23.22 -16.88
C SER A 549 13.39 -22.96 -16.50
N ARG A 550 14.04 -23.84 -15.75
CA ARG A 550 15.40 -23.60 -15.24
C ARG A 550 16.32 -24.77 -15.53
N PHE A 551 17.57 -24.53 -15.89
CA PHE A 551 18.57 -25.60 -15.93
C PHE A 551 18.82 -26.17 -14.53
N LYS A 552 19.04 -27.48 -14.46
CA LYS A 552 19.50 -28.14 -13.24
C LYS A 552 20.93 -27.69 -12.92
N VAL A 553 21.11 -26.96 -11.83
CA VAL A 553 22.41 -26.49 -11.31
C VAL A 553 22.47 -26.79 -9.81
N GLN A 554 23.64 -27.20 -9.32
CA GLN A 554 23.89 -27.45 -7.90
C GLN A 554 23.82 -26.14 -7.10
N GLY A 555 23.27 -26.18 -5.88
CA GLY A 555 23.14 -25.01 -4.99
C GLY A 555 21.73 -24.83 -4.42
N GLY A 556 21.64 -24.12 -3.29
CA GLY A 556 20.37 -23.63 -2.71
C GLY A 556 19.79 -22.48 -3.54
N GLY A 557 18.59 -22.02 -3.17
CA GLY A 557 17.90 -20.91 -3.84
C GLY A 557 17.30 -21.34 -5.18
N ALA A 558 15.99 -21.20 -5.30
CA ALA A 558 15.29 -21.64 -6.51
C ALA A 558 14.08 -20.78 -6.82
N ASN A 559 13.64 -19.89 -5.94
CA ASN A 559 12.40 -19.16 -6.13
C ASN A 559 12.64 -17.90 -6.96
N TYR A 560 13.78 -17.25 -6.76
CA TYR A 560 14.28 -16.12 -7.55
C TYR A 560 15.27 -16.58 -8.63
N VAL A 561 15.09 -16.14 -9.88
CA VAL A 561 16.05 -16.34 -10.98
C VAL A 561 15.99 -15.21 -12.01
N HIS A 562 17.09 -15.00 -12.71
CA HIS A 562 17.23 -14.08 -13.84
C HIS A 562 18.28 -14.63 -14.83
N GLY A 563 18.49 -13.96 -15.97
CA GLY A 563 19.44 -14.38 -17.01
C GLY A 563 18.80 -14.98 -18.28
N GLY A 564 17.50 -15.23 -18.26
CA GLY A 564 16.76 -15.84 -19.35
C GLY A 564 16.12 -14.83 -20.32
N ALA A 565 15.22 -15.33 -21.15
CA ALA A 565 14.54 -14.53 -22.17
C ALA A 565 13.14 -14.06 -21.75
N ALA A 566 12.64 -14.34 -20.54
CA ALA A 566 11.24 -14.02 -20.22
C ALA A 566 10.99 -12.51 -20.22
N LEU A 567 9.76 -12.08 -20.51
CA LEU A 567 9.39 -10.66 -20.53
C LEU A 567 9.69 -9.97 -19.19
N GLN A 568 9.48 -10.67 -18.07
CA GLN A 568 9.84 -10.18 -16.73
C GLN A 568 11.34 -9.94 -16.55
N GLU A 569 12.20 -10.55 -17.36
CA GLU A 569 13.66 -10.41 -17.31
C GLU A 569 14.17 -9.37 -18.33
N VAL A 570 13.55 -9.30 -19.52
CA VAL A 570 14.09 -8.54 -20.69
C VAL A 570 13.32 -7.27 -21.05
N VAL A 571 12.21 -6.95 -20.37
CA VAL A 571 11.55 -5.65 -20.48
C VAL A 571 12.18 -4.72 -19.46
N ILE A 572 13.15 -3.93 -19.89
CA ILE A 572 13.97 -3.10 -19.02
C ILE A 572 13.32 -1.71 -18.86
N PRO A 573 12.96 -1.28 -17.64
CA PRO A 573 12.41 0.05 -17.44
C PRO A 573 13.50 1.13 -17.50
N VAL A 574 13.19 2.26 -18.14
CA VAL A 574 13.92 3.52 -18.03
C VAL A 574 12.97 4.59 -17.52
N ILE A 575 13.09 4.96 -16.26
CA ILE A 575 12.38 6.08 -15.66
C ILE A 575 13.22 7.33 -15.87
N LYS A 576 12.67 8.34 -16.56
CA LYS A 576 13.22 9.68 -16.64
C LYS A 576 12.50 10.59 -15.64
N PHE A 577 13.19 10.97 -14.58
CA PHE A 577 12.75 12.01 -13.66
C PHE A 577 13.42 13.34 -14.03
N LYS A 578 12.60 14.36 -14.30
CA LYS A 578 13.05 15.74 -14.48
C LYS A 578 12.57 16.59 -13.31
N ASN A 579 13.50 17.07 -12.50
CA ASN A 579 13.22 18.02 -11.43
C ASN A 579 12.81 19.37 -12.04
N GLU A 580 11.66 19.90 -11.64
CA GLU A 580 11.17 21.20 -12.10
C GLU A 580 11.40 22.26 -11.01
N ARG A 581 11.87 23.44 -11.41
CA ARG A 581 12.17 24.55 -10.48
C ARG A 581 11.40 25.81 -10.86
N GLY A 582 11.22 26.68 -9.87
CA GLY A 582 10.60 28.00 -10.06
C GLY A 582 9.08 27.94 -10.19
N LYS A 583 8.48 29.04 -10.68
CA LYS A 583 7.01 29.22 -10.75
C LYS A 583 6.28 28.22 -11.65
N THR A 584 7.00 27.48 -12.50
CA THR A 584 6.44 26.47 -13.39
C THR A 584 6.33 25.09 -12.74
N ALA A 585 6.98 24.86 -11.59
CA ALA A 585 6.88 23.61 -10.86
C ALA A 585 5.51 23.52 -10.17
N LYS A 586 4.70 22.53 -10.54
CA LYS A 586 3.47 22.23 -9.79
C LYS A 586 3.84 21.75 -8.38
N GLU A 587 3.31 22.43 -7.37
CA GLU A 587 3.48 21.99 -5.98
C GLU A 587 2.59 20.78 -5.70
N VAL A 588 3.10 19.86 -4.89
CA VAL A 588 2.30 18.77 -4.35
C VAL A 588 1.30 19.38 -3.39
N LYS A 589 0.01 19.18 -3.67
CA LYS A 589 -1.10 19.64 -2.84
C LYS A 589 -2.00 18.46 -2.50
N LYS A 590 -2.48 18.39 -1.27
CA LYS A 590 -3.56 17.46 -0.93
C LYS A 590 -4.85 17.93 -1.62
N VAL A 591 -5.71 16.98 -2.00
CA VAL A 591 -7.05 17.31 -2.53
C VAL A 591 -7.80 18.23 -1.57
N ASP A 592 -8.60 19.14 -2.13
CA ASP A 592 -9.53 19.94 -1.35
C ASP A 592 -10.82 19.16 -1.10
N VAL A 593 -11.32 19.23 0.13
CA VAL A 593 -12.60 18.63 0.54
C VAL A 593 -13.53 19.75 0.99
N LYS A 594 -14.68 19.88 0.35
CA LYS A 594 -15.63 20.96 0.66
C LYS A 594 -16.97 20.42 1.09
N LEU A 595 -17.53 20.99 2.15
CA LEU A 595 -18.92 20.78 2.54
C LEU A 595 -19.85 21.36 1.47
N THR A 596 -20.65 20.52 0.81
CA THR A 596 -21.59 20.90 -0.27
C THR A 596 -22.96 21.32 0.26
N SER A 597 -23.32 20.88 1.47
CA SER A 597 -24.59 21.25 2.10
C SER A 597 -24.75 22.78 2.18
N ILE A 598 -25.86 23.33 1.69
CA ILE A 598 -26.06 24.80 1.61
C ILE A 598 -26.51 25.37 2.97
N SER A 599 -27.34 24.63 3.71
CA SER A 599 -27.80 25.06 5.03
C SER A 599 -26.66 25.01 6.05
N ARG A 600 -26.49 26.10 6.81
CA ARG A 600 -25.62 26.17 8.00
C ARG A 600 -26.42 26.07 9.30
N LYS A 601 -27.61 25.47 9.22
CA LYS A 601 -28.53 25.26 10.33
C LYS A 601 -28.86 23.79 10.48
N ILE A 602 -28.65 23.24 11.67
CA ILE A 602 -29.04 21.88 12.05
C ILE A 602 -30.27 21.97 12.97
N THR A 603 -31.35 21.27 12.61
CA THR A 603 -32.62 21.29 13.37
C THR A 603 -33.03 19.92 13.91
N ASN A 604 -32.27 18.87 13.58
CA ASN A 604 -32.51 17.50 14.00
C ASN A 604 -31.29 16.96 14.75
N SER A 605 -31.51 16.06 15.71
CA SER A 605 -30.45 15.38 16.45
C SER A 605 -29.62 14.44 15.58
N ILE A 606 -30.18 13.93 14.50
CA ILE A 606 -29.47 13.18 13.46
C ILE A 606 -29.53 13.99 12.16
N THR A 607 -28.38 14.24 11.57
CA THR A 607 -28.25 14.95 10.29
C THR A 607 -27.20 14.30 9.41
N TYR A 608 -27.33 14.49 8.10
CA TYR A 608 -26.34 14.05 7.12
C TYR A 608 -25.73 15.26 6.47
N LEU A 609 -24.40 15.31 6.42
CA LEU A 609 -23.67 16.35 5.72
C LEU A 609 -22.92 15.72 4.55
N GLU A 610 -22.89 16.43 3.43
CA GLU A 610 -22.24 15.97 2.21
C GLU A 610 -20.97 16.77 1.95
N PHE A 611 -19.91 16.05 1.59
CA PHE A 611 -18.59 16.58 1.30
C PHE A 611 -18.18 16.16 -0.10
N PHE A 612 -17.39 16.99 -0.76
CA PHE A 612 -16.95 16.75 -2.13
C PHE A 612 -15.45 16.93 -2.25
N GLN A 613 -14.78 15.94 -2.84
CA GLN A 613 -13.41 16.02 -3.27
C GLN A 613 -13.33 16.83 -4.58
N VAL A 614 -12.86 18.07 -4.47
CA VAL A 614 -12.88 19.07 -5.55
C VAL A 614 -12.07 18.60 -6.76
N ASP A 615 -10.84 18.16 -6.51
CA ASP A 615 -9.89 17.69 -7.52
C ASP A 615 -9.77 16.17 -7.45
N LYS A 616 -9.77 15.47 -8.58
CA LYS A 616 -9.41 14.04 -8.61
C LYS A 616 -7.92 13.85 -8.28
N ILE A 617 -7.56 12.67 -7.79
CA ILE A 617 -6.15 12.29 -7.68
C ILE A 617 -5.58 12.16 -9.09
N GLN A 618 -4.68 13.09 -9.40
CA GLN A 618 -3.92 13.13 -10.64
C GLN A 618 -2.75 14.10 -10.48
N ASP A 619 -1.65 13.80 -11.17
CA ASP A 619 -0.42 14.59 -11.16
C ASP A 619 0.03 14.87 -9.71
N LYS A 620 0.11 16.14 -9.31
CA LYS A 620 0.59 16.59 -8.00
C LYS A 620 -0.52 16.74 -6.95
N THR A 621 -1.64 16.08 -7.17
CA THR A 621 -2.77 16.12 -6.25
C THR A 621 -2.82 14.80 -5.49
N VAL A 622 -2.48 14.84 -4.20
CA VAL A 622 -2.37 13.66 -3.32
C VAL A 622 -3.62 13.48 -2.46
N PRO A 623 -3.88 12.28 -1.90
CA PRO A 623 -5.01 12.06 -0.99
C PRO A 623 -5.04 13.00 0.21
N ARG A 624 -6.21 13.12 0.83
CA ARG A 624 -6.39 13.74 2.16
C ARG A 624 -7.26 12.86 3.05
N ARG A 625 -6.83 12.63 4.28
CA ARG A 625 -7.62 11.94 5.31
C ARG A 625 -8.04 12.93 6.41
N LEU A 626 -9.35 13.00 6.68
CA LEU A 626 -9.95 13.97 7.58
C LEU A 626 -10.79 13.30 8.67
N ALA A 627 -10.56 13.67 9.92
CA ALA A 627 -11.52 13.44 11.01
C ALA A 627 -12.52 14.61 11.06
N VAL A 628 -13.82 14.32 11.09
CA VAL A 628 -14.88 15.32 10.96
C VAL A 628 -15.90 15.20 12.09
N TYR A 629 -16.12 16.28 12.82
CA TYR A 629 -17.02 16.33 13.98
C TYR A 629 -17.57 17.74 14.25
N LEU A 630 -18.65 17.83 15.03
CA LEU A 630 -19.20 19.10 15.54
C LEU A 630 -18.69 19.37 16.96
N ALA A 631 -18.28 20.61 17.21
CA ALA A 631 -17.84 21.09 18.51
C ALA A 631 -18.48 22.44 18.88
N ASP A 632 -18.53 22.74 20.18
CA ASP A 632 -18.93 24.05 20.70
C ASP A 632 -17.79 25.09 20.60
N GLU A 633 -18.01 26.28 21.17
CA GLU A 633 -17.00 27.37 21.16
C GLU A 633 -15.75 27.05 21.98
N GLU A 634 -15.88 26.21 23.01
CA GLU A 634 -14.78 25.76 23.87
C GLU A 634 -14.00 24.60 23.26
N GLY A 635 -14.51 24.00 22.18
CA GLY A 635 -13.92 22.87 21.49
C GLY A 635 -14.38 21.51 22.01
N ASN A 636 -15.40 21.46 22.88
CA ASN A 636 -15.97 20.21 23.34
C ASN A 636 -16.79 19.58 22.20
N ARG A 637 -16.55 18.28 21.96
CA ARG A 637 -17.28 17.52 20.93
C ARG A 637 -18.74 17.33 21.32
N VAL A 638 -19.64 17.73 20.42
CA VAL A 638 -21.09 17.61 20.59
C VAL A 638 -21.72 16.59 19.64
N SER A 639 -20.92 15.96 18.76
CA SER A 639 -21.34 14.84 17.89
C SER A 639 -20.39 13.65 17.95
N ASN A 640 -20.75 12.56 17.25
CA ASN A 640 -19.79 11.53 16.84
C ASN A 640 -18.75 12.10 15.87
N GLU A 641 -17.67 11.35 15.69
CA GLU A 641 -16.62 11.61 14.71
C GLU A 641 -16.78 10.67 13.51
N ASN A 642 -16.59 11.21 12.31
CA ASN A 642 -16.54 10.46 11.05
C ASN A 642 -15.15 10.63 10.41
N VAL A 643 -14.77 9.70 9.54
CA VAL A 643 -13.52 9.79 8.78
C VAL A 643 -13.81 9.84 7.29
N ILE A 644 -13.26 10.85 6.62
CA ILE A 644 -13.30 10.99 5.16
C ILE A 644 -11.90 10.68 4.62
N ILE A 645 -11.82 9.75 3.67
CA ILE A 645 -10.62 9.51 2.85
C ILE A 645 -10.92 10.04 1.45
N ALA A 646 -10.37 11.20 1.14
CA ALA A 646 -10.49 11.80 -0.19
C ALA A 646 -9.34 11.31 -1.07
N ASP A 647 -9.54 10.17 -1.74
CA ASP A 647 -8.52 9.53 -2.58
C ASP A 647 -9.00 9.05 -3.95
N SER A 648 -10.13 9.57 -4.42
CA SER A 648 -10.72 9.15 -5.69
C SER A 648 -9.98 9.75 -6.89
N ASN A 649 -9.66 8.91 -7.88
CA ASN A 649 -9.11 9.33 -9.17
C ASN A 649 -10.18 9.45 -10.27
N SER A 650 -11.46 9.26 -9.92
CA SER A 650 -12.57 9.24 -10.87
C SER A 650 -12.91 10.63 -11.39
N ASP A 651 -13.25 10.71 -12.68
CA ASP A 651 -13.86 11.91 -13.27
C ASP A 651 -15.33 12.07 -12.84
N ASN A 652 -15.99 10.99 -12.42
CA ASN A 652 -17.37 11.01 -11.94
C ASN A 652 -17.47 11.76 -10.60
N PRO A 653 -18.32 12.80 -10.47
CA PRO A 653 -18.53 13.50 -9.20
C PRO A 653 -19.13 12.63 -8.08
N GLU A 654 -19.92 11.61 -8.40
CA GLU A 654 -20.54 10.73 -7.39
C GLU A 654 -19.48 9.95 -6.62
N ASP A 655 -18.49 9.39 -7.33
CA ASP A 655 -17.32 8.69 -6.76
C ASP A 655 -16.37 9.61 -5.98
N ARG A 656 -16.66 10.92 -5.93
CA ARG A 656 -15.92 11.96 -5.20
C ARG A 656 -16.76 12.62 -4.12
N THR A 657 -17.95 12.08 -3.84
CA THR A 657 -18.88 12.60 -2.84
C THR A 657 -18.96 11.69 -1.63
N PHE A 658 -18.87 12.28 -0.43
CA PHE A 658 -18.95 11.57 0.85
C PHE A 658 -20.17 12.08 1.61
N ARG A 659 -21.01 11.17 2.09
CA ARG A 659 -22.22 11.51 2.83
C ARG A 659 -22.11 10.94 4.25
N GLU A 660 -21.81 11.83 5.20
CA GLU A 660 -21.50 11.44 6.57
C GLU A 660 -22.65 11.72 7.54
N LYS A 661 -22.89 10.77 8.44
CA LYS A 661 -23.95 10.83 9.46
C LYS A 661 -23.43 11.47 10.74
N PHE A 662 -24.09 12.53 11.20
CA PHE A 662 -23.81 13.19 12.46
C PHE A 662 -24.97 12.98 13.43
N VAL A 663 -24.67 12.47 14.61
CA VAL A 663 -25.56 12.29 15.76
C VAL A 663 -25.11 13.24 16.84
N LEU A 664 -26.01 14.09 17.32
CA LEU A 664 -25.76 15.14 18.31
C LEU A 664 -26.13 14.68 19.72
N LYS A 665 -25.36 15.12 20.73
CA LYS A 665 -25.69 14.91 22.15
C LYS A 665 -27.06 15.54 22.49
N SER A 666 -27.80 14.92 23.40
CA SER A 666 -29.09 15.45 23.86
C SER A 666 -28.86 16.54 24.92
N MET A 667 -28.51 17.74 24.46
CA MET A 667 -28.32 18.91 25.31
C MET A 667 -29.19 20.07 24.88
N LYS A 668 -29.32 21.06 25.76
CA LYS A 668 -29.98 22.32 25.40
C LYS A 668 -29.08 23.10 24.45
N TYR A 669 -29.46 23.15 23.18
CA TYR A 669 -28.82 24.00 22.18
C TYR A 669 -29.42 25.40 22.24
N ASP A 670 -28.57 26.41 22.44
CA ASP A 670 -28.95 27.82 22.30
C ASP A 670 -28.59 28.29 20.89
N LYS A 671 -29.59 28.75 20.13
CA LYS A 671 -29.41 29.29 18.78
C LYS A 671 -28.49 30.52 18.71
N ASN A 672 -28.22 31.16 19.85
CA ASN A 672 -27.30 32.29 19.94
C ASN A 672 -25.83 31.84 20.08
N ASN A 673 -25.58 30.60 20.50
CA ASN A 673 -24.24 30.04 20.61
C ASN A 673 -23.79 29.54 19.23
N LYS A 674 -22.50 29.70 18.93
CA LYS A 674 -21.94 29.14 17.69
C LYS A 674 -21.44 27.73 17.93
N PHE A 675 -21.75 26.86 16.98
CA PHE A 675 -21.13 25.56 16.86
C PHE A 675 -20.26 25.54 15.61
N TYR A 676 -19.32 24.60 15.58
CA TYR A 676 -18.37 24.49 14.48
C TYR A 676 -18.31 23.05 14.00
N LEU A 677 -18.47 22.86 12.69
CA LEU A 677 -18.03 21.66 12.01
C LEU A 677 -16.52 21.79 11.80
N VAL A 678 -15.76 20.89 12.42
CA VAL A 678 -14.30 20.86 12.38
C VAL A 678 -13.87 19.73 11.46
N LEU A 679 -13.02 20.05 10.48
CA LEU A 679 -12.34 19.08 9.62
C LEU A 679 -10.86 19.08 10.03
N GLU A 680 -10.40 18.00 10.64
CA GLU A 680 -9.03 17.83 11.13
C GLU A 680 -8.26 16.89 10.20
N ASP A 681 -7.16 17.36 9.61
CA ASP A 681 -6.25 16.54 8.81
C ASP A 681 -5.39 15.67 9.73
N GLU A 682 -5.59 14.36 9.67
CA GLU A 682 -4.96 13.40 10.60
C GLU A 682 -3.45 13.26 10.37
N GLU A 683 -2.97 13.63 9.18
CA GLU A 683 -1.56 13.52 8.80
C GLU A 683 -0.79 14.81 9.11
N GLU A 684 -1.48 15.94 9.30
CA GLU A 684 -0.82 17.20 9.69
C GLU A 684 -0.48 17.22 11.18
N THR A 685 0.71 17.69 11.51
CA THR A 685 1.22 17.70 12.90
C THR A 685 1.21 19.08 13.55
N VAL A 686 1.21 20.15 12.75
CA VAL A 686 1.30 21.53 13.21
C VAL A 686 -0.06 22.23 13.12
N GLU A 687 -0.59 22.39 11.92
CA GLU A 687 -1.90 23.01 11.67
C GLU A 687 -2.90 21.92 11.27
N LYS A 688 -3.44 21.22 12.29
CA LYS A 688 -4.35 20.10 12.06
C LYS A 688 -5.71 20.49 11.53
N ILE A 689 -6.19 21.69 11.89
CA ILE A 689 -7.52 22.14 11.47
C ILE A 689 -7.44 22.56 10.00
N TYR A 690 -7.95 21.71 9.12
CA TYR A 690 -8.05 21.97 7.69
C TYR A 690 -9.14 23.00 7.39
N ASP A 691 -10.32 22.85 8.00
CA ASP A 691 -11.42 23.81 7.89
C ASP A 691 -12.27 23.83 9.18
N LYS A 692 -12.89 24.98 9.46
CA LYS A 692 -13.77 25.19 10.61
C LYS A 692 -14.97 26.03 10.19
N ILE A 693 -16.12 25.37 10.04
CA ILE A 693 -17.32 25.97 9.46
C ILE A 693 -18.35 26.24 10.56
N SER A 694 -18.82 27.48 10.69
CA SER A 694 -19.82 27.85 11.69
C SER A 694 -21.22 27.31 11.34
N PHE A 695 -21.90 26.76 12.34
CA PHE A 695 -23.26 26.25 12.29
C PHE A 695 -24.10 26.81 13.44
N ILE A 696 -25.40 26.98 13.16
CA ILE A 696 -26.43 27.20 14.16
C ILE A 696 -27.13 25.86 14.42
N ILE A 697 -27.14 25.41 15.68
CA ILE A 697 -27.90 24.23 16.08
C ILE A 697 -29.16 24.73 16.81
N ASP A 698 -30.32 24.44 16.23
CA ASP A 698 -31.64 24.87 16.70
C ASP A 698 -32.57 23.66 16.67
N ILE A 699 -32.29 22.71 17.56
CA ILE A 699 -33.09 21.51 17.73
C ILE A 699 -34.20 21.87 18.71
N ALA A 700 -35.45 21.76 18.26
CA ALA A 700 -36.60 21.88 19.15
C ALA A 700 -36.48 20.80 20.24
N PHE A 701 -36.67 21.19 21.51
CA PHE A 701 -36.64 20.24 22.64
C PHE A 701 -37.43 18.98 22.28
N MET A 702 -36.72 17.85 22.13
CA MET A 702 -37.35 16.55 22.02
C MET A 702 -37.96 16.25 23.39
N ASN A 703 -39.26 16.49 23.53
CA ASN A 703 -40.03 15.67 24.45
C ASN A 703 -40.04 14.27 23.83
N ASP A 704 -39.24 13.37 24.39
CA ASP A 704 -39.27 11.95 24.07
C ASP A 704 -40.69 11.40 24.36
N PHE A 705 -41.56 11.47 23.35
CA PHE A 705 -42.79 10.69 23.32
C PHE A 705 -42.50 9.40 22.58
N GLY A 706 -42.61 8.29 23.30
CA GLY A 706 -42.35 6.95 22.83
C GLY A 706 -43.18 6.55 21.62
N PHE A 707 -42.53 5.80 20.74
CA PHE A 707 -43.14 4.81 19.85
C PHE A 707 -42.32 3.53 19.92
#